data_AF-A0AAW7B0I8-F1
#
_entry.id   AF-A0AAW7B0I8-F1
#
_cell.length_a   1.000
_cell.length_b   1.000
_cell.length_c   1.000
_cell.angle_alpha   90.00
_cell.angle_beta   90.00
_cell.angle_gamma   90.00
#
_symmetry.space_group_name_H-M   'P 1'
#
loop_
_entity.id
_entity.type
_entity.pdbx_description
1 polymer ?
#
loop_
_entity_poly.entity_id
_entity_poly.type
_entity_poly.pdbx_seq_one_letter_code
_entity_poly.pdbx_strand_id
1 'polypeptide(L)'
;MRISYTPIKLMSVVIIALWVILVGMGGHSASALTPKDQFYQAQKAAAALNKNTKNQQNRSLWLDCIKKYKKVYQLNPKGEWAAAGLYRAGQLYAELYRKSGRSSDQKDAAALFGQIIKEFPKSRYTPRSHTELASLKGKKSSQKAATLSSVSSAPSASSGSAVFTKMKRARDTSARLTNDESRRKYRDQWEACMKPFQDIYRSDPKGPHAAECLYMIGVLYNGLSVESRRQEDREAAMDYFQRVQSGFPGTHHAKLAAEELGMAMMTAPSPEISPPSSGSGQRARSGGTATVQDLRYWSNPNYTRIVVNADRETDFTHHLLKKDPSINKPQRLYIDLEKSRLGNTLQKSIPINDDLLSDARAGQYTADSVRIVVDIKSFKRYKIFSLDNPFRIILDIWGADANGKTPQMASESPPPSVQRTPSSRPSPSSRPSPSPSTSVGTGTLPTGAIARQLALGVKRIVIDPGHGGKDYGAPGYQKGVHEKQITLQIATRLARKVRSQLGCEVILTRTTDRYLTLEERTAIANTKNADLFISIHTNAIKDPRAYGIETYFLNLATDDEAIRVAARENATSAKNISDLESILNDLMQNAKINESSRLAAMVQAEMCQYLKSRYSDIRNKGVKQAPFYVLLGAQMPAILVETAFISNSRECGRLVSEKYQEAVCDGIIQGIRQYIRDTTAFAEPPPNKKPKTTKG
;
A
#
# COMPACT_ATOMS: atom_id res chain seq x y z
N MET A 1 30.61 67.53 38.15
CA MET A 1 31.31 67.70 36.86
C MET A 1 32.00 66.38 36.54
N ARG A 2 31.74 65.78 35.36
CA ARG A 2 32.33 64.55 34.77
C ARG A 2 32.98 63.49 35.69
N ILE A 3 32.36 62.31 35.78
CA ILE A 3 33.06 61.02 35.97
C ILE A 3 32.70 60.10 34.79
N SER A 4 33.68 59.34 34.32
CA SER A 4 33.63 58.50 33.11
C SER A 4 33.09 57.10 33.38
N TYR A 5 32.32 56.54 32.44
CA TYR A 5 32.06 55.10 32.35
C TYR A 5 32.23 54.62 30.89
N THR A 6 33.12 53.65 30.69
CA THR A 6 33.37 52.97 29.41
C THR A 6 32.52 51.70 29.29
N PRO A 7 31.82 51.47 28.16
CA PRO A 7 31.13 50.19 27.92
C PRO A 7 32.01 49.21 27.12
N ILE A 8 32.58 48.21 27.80
CA ILE A 8 33.08 46.99 27.14
C ILE A 8 31.95 45.97 27.10
N LYS A 9 31.39 45.71 25.90
CA LYS A 9 30.84 44.42 25.42
C LYS A 9 30.03 44.60 24.11
N LEU A 10 30.72 44.62 22.96
CA LEU A 10 30.06 44.45 21.65
C LEU A 10 30.89 43.66 20.61
N MET A 11 31.93 42.92 21.03
CA MET A 11 32.80 42.14 20.12
C MET A 11 32.74 40.61 20.31
N SER A 12 31.70 40.09 20.97
CA SER A 12 31.53 38.63 21.17
C SER A 12 30.37 38.01 20.38
N VAL A 13 29.55 38.81 19.69
CA VAL A 13 28.33 38.34 19.00
C VAL A 13 28.55 38.12 17.49
N VAL A 14 29.50 38.82 16.87
CA VAL A 14 29.67 38.83 15.40
C VAL A 14 30.43 37.61 14.86
N ILE A 15 31.32 36.99 15.65
CA ILE A 15 32.15 35.86 15.18
C ILE A 15 31.35 34.54 15.11
N ILE A 16 30.33 34.36 15.96
CA ILE A 16 29.49 33.15 15.96
C ILE A 16 28.55 33.11 14.74
N ALA A 17 28.12 34.26 14.23
CA ALA A 17 27.20 34.35 13.09
C ALA A 17 27.81 33.90 11.76
N LEU A 18 29.14 33.94 11.60
CA LEU A 18 29.83 33.60 10.35
C LEU A 18 30.24 32.12 10.22
N TRP A 19 30.20 31.34 11.31
CA TRP A 19 30.46 29.89 11.25
C TRP A 19 29.22 29.04 10.92
N VAL A 20 28.00 29.59 11.11
CA VAL A 20 26.74 28.89 10.83
C VAL A 20 26.44 28.81 9.32
N ILE A 21 27.08 29.64 8.49
CA ILE A 21 26.78 29.76 7.05
C ILE A 21 27.55 28.74 6.18
N LEU A 22 28.61 28.09 6.69
CA LEU A 22 29.50 27.25 5.86
C LEU A 22 29.41 25.72 6.05
N VAL A 23 28.54 25.21 6.93
CA VAL A 23 28.39 23.75 7.18
C VAL A 23 27.10 23.16 6.56
N GLY A 24 26.25 24.00 5.96
CA GLY A 24 24.92 23.65 5.44
C GLY A 24 24.86 22.88 4.10
N MET A 25 25.96 22.29 3.60
CA MET A 25 25.97 21.55 2.32
C MET A 25 26.28 20.05 2.48
N GLY A 26 25.62 19.39 3.43
CA GLY A 26 25.51 17.94 3.49
C GLY A 26 24.53 17.40 2.44
N GLY A 27 25.04 16.98 1.29
CA GLY A 27 24.23 16.43 0.20
C GLY A 27 23.44 15.18 0.63
N HIS A 28 22.11 15.28 0.61
CA HIS A 28 21.24 14.13 0.82
C HIS A 28 21.39 13.14 -0.34
N SER A 29 22.16 12.08 -0.13
CA SER A 29 22.25 10.99 -1.10
C SER A 29 20.91 10.26 -1.16
N ALA A 30 20.14 10.46 -2.25
CA ALA A 30 18.94 9.68 -2.49
C ALA A 30 19.30 8.19 -2.49
N SER A 31 18.77 7.44 -1.52
CA SER A 31 19.05 6.02 -1.34
C SER A 31 18.71 5.26 -2.63
N ALA A 32 19.74 4.66 -3.26
CA ALA A 32 19.59 4.04 -4.56
C ALA A 32 18.54 2.92 -4.54
N LEU A 33 17.59 2.97 -5.48
CA LEU A 33 16.53 1.97 -5.65
C LEU A 33 17.11 0.54 -5.63
N THR A 34 16.58 -0.33 -4.77
CA THR A 34 16.99 -1.73 -4.80
C THR A 34 16.45 -2.41 -6.07
N PRO A 35 17.07 -3.51 -6.55
CA PRO A 35 16.55 -4.28 -7.67
C PRO A 35 15.10 -4.77 -7.45
N LYS A 36 14.73 -5.03 -6.20
CA LYS A 36 13.37 -5.46 -5.80
C LYS A 36 12.37 -4.31 -5.98
N ASP A 37 12.68 -3.13 -5.49
CA ASP A 37 11.79 -1.95 -5.60
C ASP A 37 11.65 -1.52 -7.07
N GLN A 38 12.76 -1.53 -7.82
CA GLN A 38 12.75 -1.28 -9.26
C GLN A 38 11.88 -2.30 -10.03
N PHE A 39 11.83 -3.56 -9.59
CA PHE A 39 10.99 -4.59 -10.20
C PHE A 39 9.50 -4.31 -9.95
N TYR A 40 9.11 -3.96 -8.72
CA TYR A 40 7.72 -3.60 -8.42
C TYR A 40 7.27 -2.30 -9.11
N GLN A 41 8.16 -1.30 -9.24
CA GLN A 41 7.88 -0.08 -10.01
C GLN A 41 7.68 -0.40 -11.51
N ALA A 42 8.48 -1.32 -12.07
CA ALA A 42 8.29 -1.80 -13.44
C ALA A 42 6.97 -2.59 -13.60
N GLN A 43 6.59 -3.38 -12.60
CA GLN A 43 5.31 -4.11 -12.57
C GLN A 43 4.10 -3.17 -12.51
N LYS A 44 4.15 -2.12 -11.67
CA LYS A 44 3.11 -1.08 -11.61
C LYS A 44 2.95 -0.36 -12.95
N ALA A 45 4.06 -0.02 -13.61
CA ALA A 45 4.05 0.59 -14.94
C ALA A 45 3.44 -0.34 -16.01
N ALA A 46 3.81 -1.62 -16.04
CA ALA A 46 3.25 -2.59 -16.98
C ALA A 46 1.76 -2.89 -16.72
N ALA A 47 1.32 -2.87 -15.46
CA ALA A 47 -0.10 -2.98 -15.12
C ALA A 47 -0.91 -1.77 -15.63
N ALA A 48 -0.36 -0.55 -15.52
CA ALA A 48 -0.97 0.66 -16.07
C ALA A 48 -1.04 0.65 -17.61
N LEU A 49 0.00 0.13 -18.28
CA LEU A 49 0.02 -0.10 -19.73
C LEU A 49 -1.10 -1.06 -20.16
N ASN A 50 -1.28 -2.18 -19.44
CA ASN A 50 -2.27 -3.19 -19.79
C ASN A 50 -3.72 -2.78 -19.47
N LYS A 51 -3.96 -1.94 -18.45
CA LYS A 51 -5.30 -1.44 -18.10
C LYS A 51 -5.94 -0.50 -19.14
N ASN A 52 -5.18 0.07 -20.08
CA ASN A 52 -5.69 1.02 -21.07
C ASN A 52 -5.36 0.59 -22.51
N THR A 53 -6.40 0.24 -23.28
CA THR A 53 -6.28 -0.24 -24.67
C THR A 53 -5.63 0.77 -25.63
N LYS A 54 -5.71 2.08 -25.34
CA LYS A 54 -5.00 3.13 -26.11
C LYS A 54 -3.52 3.19 -25.74
N ASN A 55 -3.16 3.01 -24.47
CA ASN A 55 -1.76 2.91 -24.05
C ASN A 55 -1.08 1.70 -24.70
N GLN A 56 -1.81 0.58 -24.86
CA GLN A 56 -1.32 -0.59 -25.58
C GLN A 56 -1.03 -0.32 -27.08
N GLN A 57 -1.54 0.76 -27.67
CA GLN A 57 -1.21 1.18 -29.05
C GLN A 57 0.03 2.09 -29.11
N ASN A 58 0.39 2.77 -28.01
CA ASN A 58 1.57 3.64 -27.96
C ASN A 58 2.85 2.84 -27.64
N ARG A 59 3.65 2.56 -28.69
CA ARG A 59 4.92 1.81 -28.57
C ARG A 59 5.94 2.44 -27.61
N SER A 60 5.93 3.75 -27.36
CA SER A 60 6.86 4.36 -26.40
C SER A 60 6.60 3.84 -24.98
N LEU A 61 5.33 3.75 -24.56
CA LEU A 61 4.97 3.28 -23.23
C LEU A 61 5.36 1.81 -22.99
N TRP A 62 5.32 0.97 -24.02
CA TRP A 62 5.89 -0.38 -23.97
C TRP A 62 7.40 -0.34 -23.71
N LEU A 63 8.15 0.48 -24.46
CA LEU A 63 9.59 0.63 -24.29
C LEU A 63 9.96 1.20 -22.91
N ASP A 64 9.16 2.10 -22.34
CA ASP A 64 9.41 2.65 -21.00
C ASP A 64 9.19 1.60 -19.90
N CYS A 65 8.17 0.74 -20.04
CA CYS A 65 7.96 -0.39 -19.13
C CYS A 65 9.10 -1.43 -19.25
N ILE A 66 9.52 -1.73 -20.48
CA ILE A 66 10.68 -2.58 -20.79
C ILE A 66 11.96 -2.00 -20.18
N LYS A 67 12.21 -0.70 -20.32
CA LYS A 67 13.38 0.01 -19.77
C LYS A 67 13.42 -0.10 -18.25
N LYS A 68 12.27 0.06 -17.57
CA LYS A 68 12.12 -0.11 -16.12
C LYS A 68 12.44 -1.55 -15.68
N TYR A 69 12.02 -2.58 -16.42
CA TYR A 69 12.39 -3.96 -16.13
C TYR A 69 13.87 -4.28 -16.42
N LYS A 70 14.44 -3.77 -17.51
CA LYS A 70 15.89 -3.89 -17.81
C LYS A 70 16.75 -3.22 -16.74
N LYS A 71 16.27 -2.14 -16.10
CA LYS A 71 16.96 -1.47 -14.99
C LYS A 71 17.13 -2.38 -13.76
N VAL A 72 16.24 -3.34 -13.52
CA VAL A 72 16.39 -4.36 -12.44
C VAL A 72 17.67 -5.15 -12.60
N TYR A 73 17.93 -5.65 -13.81
CA TYR A 73 19.17 -6.36 -14.14
C TYR A 73 20.38 -5.42 -14.02
N GLN A 74 20.29 -4.19 -14.50
CA GLN A 74 21.38 -3.22 -14.42
C GLN A 74 21.77 -2.83 -12.98
N LEU A 75 20.83 -2.83 -12.03
CA LEU A 75 21.08 -2.51 -10.62
C LEU A 75 21.81 -3.64 -9.88
N ASN A 76 21.55 -4.90 -10.21
CA ASN A 76 22.32 -6.04 -9.71
C ASN A 76 22.29 -7.21 -10.70
N PRO A 77 23.25 -7.29 -11.63
CA PRO A 77 23.29 -8.35 -12.65
C PRO A 77 23.41 -9.78 -12.12
N LYS A 78 23.86 -9.97 -10.87
CA LYS A 78 24.00 -11.28 -10.22
C LYS A 78 22.91 -11.56 -9.17
N GLY A 79 21.99 -10.62 -8.97
CA GLY A 79 20.96 -10.70 -7.94
C GLY A 79 19.79 -11.61 -8.33
N GLU A 80 19.05 -12.08 -7.33
CA GLU A 80 17.91 -13.00 -7.50
C GLU A 80 16.79 -12.44 -8.41
N TRP A 81 16.66 -11.11 -8.46
CA TRP A 81 15.69 -10.40 -9.29
C TRP A 81 16.14 -10.15 -10.73
N ALA A 82 17.43 -10.36 -11.06
CA ALA A 82 18.02 -10.02 -12.35
C ALA A 82 17.37 -10.82 -13.50
N ALA A 83 17.28 -12.14 -13.34
CA ALA A 83 16.59 -13.01 -14.29
C ALA A 83 15.08 -12.73 -14.40
N ALA A 84 14.43 -12.30 -13.30
CA ALA A 84 13.02 -11.94 -13.31
C ALA A 84 12.77 -10.66 -14.14
N GLY A 85 13.62 -9.65 -13.97
CA GLY A 85 13.57 -8.39 -14.72
C GLY A 85 13.79 -8.61 -16.22
N LEU A 86 14.83 -9.37 -16.59
CA LEU A 86 15.05 -9.74 -17.99
C LEU A 86 13.86 -10.52 -18.58
N TYR A 87 13.30 -11.48 -17.83
CA TYR A 87 12.19 -12.30 -18.31
C TYR A 87 10.94 -11.45 -18.60
N ARG A 88 10.58 -10.54 -17.70
CA ARG A 88 9.44 -9.62 -17.91
C ARG A 88 9.68 -8.62 -19.04
N ALA A 89 10.90 -8.11 -19.20
CA ALA A 89 11.26 -7.29 -20.36
C ALA A 89 11.13 -8.08 -21.68
N GLY A 90 11.57 -9.35 -21.71
CA GLY A 90 11.43 -10.24 -22.88
C GLY A 90 9.97 -10.52 -23.24
N GLN A 91 9.12 -10.77 -22.23
CA GLN A 91 7.68 -10.96 -22.45
C GLN A 91 7.00 -9.71 -23.02
N LEU A 92 7.30 -8.51 -22.50
CA LEU A 92 6.75 -7.26 -23.04
C LEU A 92 7.21 -7.00 -24.49
N TYR A 93 8.45 -7.31 -24.84
CA TYR A 93 8.90 -7.26 -26.25
C TYR A 93 8.18 -8.29 -27.13
N ALA A 94 7.95 -9.51 -26.63
CA ALA A 94 7.20 -10.54 -27.36
C ALA A 94 5.72 -10.18 -27.57
N GLU A 95 5.10 -9.48 -26.62
CA GLU A 95 3.75 -8.90 -26.74
C GLU A 95 3.72 -7.73 -27.72
N LEU A 96 4.69 -6.82 -27.64
CA LEU A 96 4.83 -5.71 -28.56
C LEU A 96 5.09 -6.20 -30.00
N TYR A 97 5.89 -7.25 -30.19
CA TYR A 97 6.06 -7.91 -31.49
C TYR A 97 4.74 -8.48 -32.00
N ARG A 98 3.99 -9.23 -31.17
CA ARG A 98 2.67 -9.78 -31.54
C ARG A 98 1.66 -8.71 -31.95
N LYS A 99 1.77 -7.49 -31.42
CA LYS A 99 0.90 -6.34 -31.76
C LYS A 99 1.37 -5.53 -32.97
N SER A 100 2.69 -5.40 -33.17
CA SER A 100 3.27 -4.46 -34.15
C SER A 100 3.88 -5.14 -35.39
N GLY A 101 4.12 -6.45 -35.35
CA GLY A 101 4.83 -7.20 -36.39
C GLY A 101 6.32 -6.84 -36.56
N ARG A 102 6.87 -5.91 -35.78
CA ARG A 102 8.24 -5.41 -35.97
C ARG A 102 9.28 -6.46 -35.57
N SER A 103 10.06 -6.92 -36.55
CA SER A 103 11.12 -7.93 -36.34
C SER A 103 12.25 -7.47 -35.40
N SER A 104 12.41 -6.15 -35.18
CA SER A 104 13.28 -5.62 -34.12
C SER A 104 12.83 -6.09 -32.73
N ASP A 105 11.52 -6.05 -32.47
CA ASP A 105 10.95 -6.31 -31.15
C ASP A 105 10.96 -7.83 -30.87
N GLN A 106 10.85 -8.64 -31.93
CA GLN A 106 11.09 -10.10 -31.90
C GLN A 106 12.56 -10.44 -31.57
N LYS A 107 13.52 -9.74 -32.20
CA LYS A 107 14.96 -9.92 -31.95
C LYS A 107 15.33 -9.51 -30.53
N ASP A 108 14.81 -8.38 -30.03
CA ASP A 108 15.02 -7.92 -28.66
C ASP A 108 14.44 -8.88 -27.61
N ALA A 109 13.23 -9.43 -27.85
CA ALA A 109 12.66 -10.48 -27.00
C ALA A 109 13.57 -11.72 -26.97
N ALA A 110 14.00 -12.20 -28.13
CA ALA A 110 14.85 -13.38 -28.25
C ALA A 110 16.22 -13.19 -27.61
N ALA A 111 16.81 -11.99 -27.72
CA ALA A 111 18.07 -11.64 -27.07
C ALA A 111 17.96 -11.72 -25.54
N LEU A 112 16.89 -11.17 -24.95
CA LEU A 112 16.66 -11.21 -23.51
C LEU A 112 16.42 -12.65 -22.99
N PHE A 113 15.63 -13.46 -23.69
CA PHE A 113 15.43 -14.87 -23.32
C PHE A 113 16.71 -15.71 -23.48
N GLY A 114 17.50 -15.47 -24.54
CA GLY A 114 18.80 -16.11 -24.73
C GLY A 114 19.82 -15.72 -23.65
N GLN A 115 19.82 -14.45 -23.22
CA GLN A 115 20.64 -13.97 -22.11
C GLN A 115 20.30 -14.70 -20.80
N ILE A 116 19.01 -14.90 -20.50
CA ILE A 116 18.58 -15.63 -19.28
C ILE A 116 19.10 -17.06 -19.27
N ILE A 117 19.01 -17.77 -20.40
CA ILE A 117 19.49 -19.15 -20.53
C ILE A 117 21.00 -19.23 -20.32
N LYS A 118 21.76 -18.29 -20.90
CA LYS A 118 23.22 -18.25 -20.84
C LYS A 118 23.74 -17.85 -19.45
N GLU A 119 23.18 -16.81 -18.86
CA GLU A 119 23.72 -16.19 -17.64
C GLU A 119 23.09 -16.74 -16.35
N PHE A 120 21.88 -17.29 -16.41
CA PHE A 120 21.15 -17.79 -15.25
C PHE A 120 20.66 -19.24 -15.41
N PRO A 121 21.50 -20.22 -15.80
CA PRO A 121 21.04 -21.57 -16.15
C PRO A 121 20.28 -22.33 -15.04
N LYS A 122 20.43 -21.93 -13.77
CA LYS A 122 19.73 -22.51 -12.61
C LYS A 122 18.46 -21.74 -12.20
N SER A 123 18.08 -20.70 -12.93
CA SER A 123 16.90 -19.88 -12.65
C SER A 123 15.61 -20.57 -13.08
N ARG A 124 14.52 -20.37 -12.30
CA ARG A 124 13.16 -20.81 -12.67
C ARG A 124 12.66 -20.22 -13.99
N TYR A 125 13.28 -19.15 -14.49
CA TYR A 125 12.94 -18.50 -15.75
C TYR A 125 13.64 -19.12 -16.98
N THR A 126 14.69 -19.92 -16.78
CA THR A 126 15.45 -20.56 -17.87
C THR A 126 14.62 -21.55 -18.70
N PRO A 127 13.95 -22.57 -18.12
CA PRO A 127 13.08 -23.46 -18.90
C PRO A 127 11.95 -22.70 -19.60
N ARG A 128 11.41 -21.63 -18.97
CA ARG A 128 10.39 -20.77 -19.59
C ARG A 128 10.94 -19.97 -20.76
N SER A 129 12.18 -19.48 -20.67
CA SER A 129 12.84 -18.74 -21.75
C SER A 129 13.11 -19.62 -22.98
N HIS A 130 13.36 -20.92 -22.78
CA HIS A 130 13.41 -21.88 -23.89
C HIS A 130 12.03 -22.01 -24.59
N THR A 131 10.95 -22.11 -23.83
CA THR A 131 9.57 -22.16 -24.39
C THR A 131 9.20 -20.89 -25.17
N GLU A 132 9.50 -19.71 -24.61
CA GLU A 132 9.22 -18.42 -25.26
C GLU A 132 10.04 -18.26 -26.56
N LEU A 133 11.32 -18.67 -26.57
CA LEU A 133 12.16 -18.68 -27.78
C LEU A 133 11.63 -19.63 -28.87
N ALA A 134 11.11 -20.79 -28.50
CA ALA A 134 10.46 -21.69 -29.45
C ALA A 134 9.19 -21.05 -30.04
N SER A 135 8.35 -20.45 -29.19
CA SER A 135 7.14 -19.75 -29.62
C SER A 135 7.42 -18.58 -30.57
N LEU A 136 8.47 -17.80 -30.31
CA LEU A 136 8.87 -16.66 -31.15
C LEU A 136 9.31 -17.05 -32.57
N LYS A 137 9.72 -18.31 -32.81
CA LYS A 137 10.10 -18.80 -34.15
C LYS A 137 8.90 -19.30 -34.98
N GLY A 138 7.72 -19.44 -34.38
CA GLY A 138 6.60 -20.22 -34.93
C GLY A 138 5.49 -19.48 -35.69
N LYS A 139 5.64 -18.20 -36.07
CA LYS A 139 4.57 -17.45 -36.78
C LYS A 139 5.07 -16.60 -37.95
N LYS A 140 4.65 -16.95 -39.17
CA LYS A 140 4.61 -16.07 -40.34
C LYS A 140 3.15 -15.65 -40.61
N SER A 141 2.97 -14.36 -40.94
CA SER A 141 1.84 -13.69 -41.62
C SER A 141 0.39 -14.18 -41.40
N SER A 142 -0.48 -13.27 -40.91
CA SER A 142 -1.83 -13.04 -41.47
C SER A 142 -2.58 -11.90 -40.77
N GLN A 143 -2.85 -10.80 -41.49
CA GLN A 143 -4.19 -10.18 -41.57
C GLN A 143 -4.24 -9.12 -42.70
N LYS A 144 -5.45 -8.92 -43.26
CA LYS A 144 -5.73 -8.33 -44.58
C LYS A 144 -6.12 -6.85 -44.50
N ALA A 145 -6.09 -6.19 -45.66
CA ALA A 145 -6.50 -4.80 -45.89
C ALA A 145 -8.03 -4.59 -45.97
N ALA A 146 -8.47 -3.34 -45.77
CA ALA A 146 -9.77 -2.78 -46.19
C ALA A 146 -9.64 -1.24 -46.41
N THR A 147 -10.53 -0.65 -47.21
CA THR A 147 -10.43 0.66 -47.92
C THR A 147 -11.68 1.57 -47.67
N LEU A 148 -11.84 2.82 -48.15
CA LEU A 148 -11.13 3.75 -49.06
C LEU A 148 -11.59 5.23 -48.79
N SER A 149 -10.84 6.25 -49.22
CA SER A 149 -11.30 7.65 -49.55
C SER A 149 -11.86 8.57 -48.43
N SER A 150 -11.88 9.91 -48.52
CA SER A 150 -11.18 10.93 -49.35
C SER A 150 -11.47 12.37 -48.83
N VAL A 151 -11.02 13.42 -49.58
CA VAL A 151 -11.42 14.86 -49.54
C VAL A 151 -10.53 15.86 -48.77
N SER A 152 -9.48 16.31 -49.46
CA SER A 152 -9.27 17.68 -50.02
C SER A 152 -9.24 18.99 -49.17
N SER A 153 -8.28 19.82 -49.58
CA SER A 153 -8.19 21.31 -49.62
C SER A 153 -7.91 22.15 -48.37
N ALA A 154 -7.08 23.18 -48.59
CA ALA A 154 -6.68 24.24 -47.67
C ALA A 154 -6.63 25.59 -48.42
N PRO A 155 -6.80 26.74 -47.75
CA PRO A 155 -6.38 28.03 -48.33
C PRO A 155 -5.56 28.95 -47.40
N SER A 156 -4.80 29.83 -48.09
CA SER A 156 -4.26 31.15 -47.73
C SER A 156 -3.43 31.38 -46.45
N ALA A 157 -2.17 31.81 -46.67
CA ALA A 157 -1.27 32.34 -45.65
C ALA A 157 -0.85 33.78 -45.98
N SER A 158 -1.06 34.70 -45.04
CA SER A 158 -0.36 36.01 -44.99
C SER A 158 -0.17 36.48 -43.54
N SER A 159 -1.19 36.37 -42.69
CA SER A 159 -1.06 36.54 -41.23
C SER A 159 -0.34 35.36 -40.55
N GLY A 160 -0.62 34.13 -41.01
CA GLY A 160 -0.09 32.90 -40.42
C GLY A 160 1.44 32.80 -40.40
N SER A 161 2.13 33.34 -41.41
CA SER A 161 3.60 33.29 -41.49
C SER A 161 4.29 34.06 -40.35
N ALA A 162 3.79 35.25 -40.03
CA ALA A 162 4.35 36.08 -38.95
C ALA A 162 4.08 35.48 -37.56
N VAL A 163 2.86 34.97 -37.30
CA VAL A 163 2.50 34.33 -36.02
C VAL A 163 3.25 33.00 -35.85
N PHE A 164 3.35 32.19 -36.90
CA PHE A 164 4.14 30.96 -36.91
C PHE A 164 5.62 31.22 -36.59
N THR A 165 6.21 32.25 -37.19
CA THR A 165 7.60 32.64 -36.94
C THR A 165 7.81 33.13 -35.50
N LYS A 166 6.88 33.93 -34.95
CA LYS A 166 6.88 34.34 -33.54
C LYS A 166 6.74 33.14 -32.59
N MET A 167 5.80 32.22 -32.85
CA MET A 167 5.64 30.98 -32.08
C MET A 167 6.87 30.10 -32.13
N LYS A 168 7.49 29.91 -33.31
CA LYS A 168 8.72 29.14 -33.45
C LYS A 168 9.84 29.76 -32.59
N ARG A 169 10.07 31.08 -32.71
CA ARG A 169 11.08 31.79 -31.91
C ARG A 169 10.80 31.71 -30.41
N ALA A 170 9.54 31.77 -29.99
CA ALA A 170 9.15 31.63 -28.58
C ALA A 170 9.42 30.21 -28.04
N ARG A 171 9.07 29.15 -28.79
CA ARG A 171 9.41 27.76 -28.44
C ARG A 171 10.94 27.55 -28.40
N ASP A 172 11.68 28.03 -29.40
CA ASP A 172 13.14 27.91 -29.47
C ASP A 172 13.84 28.64 -28.30
N THR A 173 13.32 29.79 -27.87
CA THR A 173 13.85 30.54 -26.71
C THR A 173 13.55 29.81 -25.40
N SER A 174 12.32 29.30 -25.26
CA SER A 174 11.90 28.50 -24.10
C SER A 174 12.75 27.23 -23.94
N ALA A 175 12.98 26.50 -25.04
CA ALA A 175 13.80 25.29 -25.05
C ALA A 175 15.27 25.59 -24.70
N ARG A 176 15.81 26.76 -25.06
CA ARG A 176 17.16 27.17 -24.63
C ARG A 176 17.20 27.45 -23.13
N LEU A 177 16.19 28.13 -22.57
CA LEU A 177 16.14 28.43 -21.14
C LEU A 177 16.15 27.15 -20.29
N THR A 178 15.31 26.16 -20.61
CA THR A 178 15.25 24.89 -19.85
C THR A 178 16.58 24.14 -19.81
N ASN A 179 17.39 24.26 -20.87
CA ASN A 179 18.70 23.62 -21.00
C ASN A 179 19.88 24.48 -20.48
N ASP A 180 19.64 25.73 -20.07
CA ASP A 180 20.68 26.64 -19.56
C ASP A 180 20.54 26.84 -18.04
N GLU A 181 21.29 26.03 -17.29
CA GLU A 181 21.28 26.04 -15.82
C GLU A 181 21.71 27.39 -15.23
N SER A 182 22.50 28.17 -15.96
CA SER A 182 22.98 29.48 -15.50
C SER A 182 21.88 30.54 -15.54
N ARG A 183 20.90 30.39 -16.45
CA ARG A 183 19.81 31.34 -16.68
C ARG A 183 18.49 30.92 -16.06
N ARG A 184 18.17 29.61 -16.03
CA ARG A 184 16.86 29.12 -15.54
C ARG A 184 16.61 29.33 -14.04
N LYS A 185 17.63 29.71 -13.26
CA LYS A 185 17.46 30.11 -11.86
C LYS A 185 16.82 31.50 -11.65
N TYR A 186 16.69 32.31 -12.71
CA TYR A 186 16.18 33.68 -12.61
C TYR A 186 14.76 33.80 -13.19
N ARG A 187 13.81 34.29 -12.39
CA ARG A 187 12.37 34.37 -12.70
C ARG A 187 12.06 35.25 -13.92
N ASP A 188 12.74 36.39 -14.05
CA ASP A 188 12.58 37.33 -15.16
C ASP A 188 12.85 36.66 -16.53
N GLN A 189 13.77 35.67 -16.57
CA GLN A 189 14.06 34.92 -17.79
C GLN A 189 12.89 34.00 -18.21
N TRP A 190 12.18 33.42 -17.24
CA TRP A 190 10.96 32.64 -17.49
C TRP A 190 9.80 33.53 -17.92
N GLU A 191 9.59 34.65 -17.23
CA GLU A 191 8.53 35.62 -17.55
C GLU A 191 8.76 36.24 -18.94
N ALA A 192 10.02 36.51 -19.31
CA ALA A 192 10.41 36.92 -20.66
C ALA A 192 10.13 35.85 -21.73
N CYS A 193 10.21 34.55 -21.40
CA CYS A 193 9.83 33.45 -22.30
C CYS A 193 8.30 33.28 -22.41
N MET A 194 7.54 33.58 -21.34
CA MET A 194 6.07 33.53 -21.35
C MET A 194 5.46 34.67 -22.17
N LYS A 195 6.06 35.88 -22.09
CA LYS A 195 5.50 37.11 -22.68
C LYS A 195 5.13 36.98 -24.18
N PRO A 196 5.97 36.42 -25.08
CA PRO A 196 5.58 36.17 -26.47
C PRO A 196 4.31 35.33 -26.64
N PHE A 197 4.12 34.28 -25.83
CA PHE A 197 2.91 33.45 -25.88
C PHE A 197 1.69 34.20 -25.33
N GLN A 198 1.86 35.01 -24.28
CA GLN A 198 0.80 35.87 -23.75
C GLN A 198 0.35 36.90 -24.78
N ASP A 199 1.29 37.53 -25.48
CA ASP A 199 1.00 38.58 -26.46
C ASP A 199 0.33 38.00 -27.72
N ILE A 200 0.75 36.81 -28.18
CA ILE A 200 0.06 36.07 -29.26
C ILE A 200 -1.35 35.69 -28.82
N TYR A 201 -1.52 35.11 -27.63
CA TYR A 201 -2.84 34.75 -27.09
C TYR A 201 -3.77 35.97 -26.91
N ARG A 202 -3.27 37.10 -26.41
CA ARG A 202 -4.04 38.34 -26.28
C ARG A 202 -4.48 38.89 -27.64
N SER A 203 -3.64 38.75 -28.68
CA SER A 203 -3.94 39.25 -30.02
C SER A 203 -5.02 38.44 -30.76
N ASP A 204 -5.11 37.13 -30.48
CA ASP A 204 -6.17 36.27 -31.02
C ASP A 204 -6.56 35.16 -30.01
N PRO A 205 -7.42 35.47 -29.02
CA PRO A 205 -7.77 34.53 -27.93
C PRO A 205 -8.61 33.34 -28.36
N LYS A 206 -9.12 33.30 -29.60
CA LYS A 206 -9.89 32.19 -30.18
C LYS A 206 -9.18 31.55 -31.40
N GLY A 207 -7.99 32.04 -31.73
CA GLY A 207 -7.23 31.62 -32.90
C GLY A 207 -6.69 30.20 -32.85
N PRO A 208 -6.19 29.68 -33.99
CA PRO A 208 -5.66 28.31 -34.10
C PRO A 208 -4.47 28.03 -33.18
N HIS A 209 -3.75 29.06 -32.72
CA HIS A 209 -2.63 28.93 -31.78
C HIS A 209 -3.01 29.23 -30.32
N ALA A 210 -4.24 29.61 -30.01
CA ALA A 210 -4.63 30.07 -28.67
C ALA A 210 -4.50 28.94 -27.61
N ALA A 211 -4.95 27.73 -27.94
CA ALA A 211 -4.78 26.54 -27.10
C ALA A 211 -3.30 26.18 -26.85
N GLU A 212 -2.44 26.38 -27.86
CA GLU A 212 -1.01 26.12 -27.75
C GLU A 212 -0.30 27.17 -26.89
N CYS A 213 -0.66 28.44 -27.04
CA CYS A 213 -0.07 29.53 -26.24
C CYS A 213 -0.35 29.35 -24.76
N LEU A 214 -1.59 29.06 -24.36
CA LEU A 214 -1.93 28.79 -22.96
C LEU A 214 -1.22 27.53 -22.44
N TYR A 215 -1.12 26.47 -23.24
CA TYR A 215 -0.40 25.26 -22.86
C TYR A 215 1.10 25.52 -22.62
N MET A 216 1.75 26.26 -23.54
CA MET A 216 3.17 26.62 -23.40
C MET A 216 3.42 27.54 -22.20
N ILE A 217 2.50 28.45 -21.86
CA ILE A 217 2.57 29.25 -20.63
C ILE A 217 2.46 28.34 -19.40
N GLY A 218 1.55 27.37 -19.39
CA GLY A 218 1.44 26.36 -18.33
C GLY A 218 2.73 25.53 -18.15
N VAL A 219 3.34 25.06 -19.25
CA VAL A 219 4.63 24.35 -19.23
C VAL A 219 5.76 25.24 -18.68
N LEU A 220 5.80 26.52 -19.05
CA LEU A 220 6.80 27.46 -18.54
C LEU A 220 6.61 27.75 -17.05
N TYR A 221 5.38 27.86 -16.55
CA TYR A 221 5.11 27.99 -15.12
C TYR A 221 5.44 26.71 -14.35
N ASN A 222 5.17 25.53 -14.94
CA ASN A 222 5.55 24.24 -14.35
C ASN A 222 7.08 24.17 -14.19
N GLY A 223 7.85 24.53 -15.24
CA GLY A 223 9.31 24.64 -15.20
C GLY A 223 9.82 25.66 -14.18
N LEU A 224 9.25 26.87 -14.16
CA LEU A 224 9.57 27.89 -13.16
C LEU A 224 9.31 27.39 -11.73
N SER A 225 8.22 26.65 -11.48
CA SER A 225 7.87 26.12 -10.16
C SER A 225 8.90 25.10 -9.61
N VAL A 226 9.63 24.41 -10.48
CA VAL A 226 10.72 23.49 -10.10
C VAL A 226 11.93 24.27 -9.57
N GLU A 227 12.24 25.40 -10.21
CA GLU A 227 13.39 26.26 -9.86
C GLU A 227 13.06 27.19 -8.68
N SER A 228 11.88 27.83 -8.69
CA SER A 228 11.44 28.77 -7.66
C SER A 228 10.95 28.11 -6.38
N ARG A 229 10.48 26.85 -6.48
CA ARG A 229 9.79 26.09 -5.43
C ARG A 229 8.56 26.78 -4.83
N ARG A 230 8.03 27.80 -5.51
CA ARG A 230 6.84 28.54 -5.07
C ARG A 230 5.56 27.79 -5.43
N GLN A 231 4.62 27.77 -4.49
CA GLN A 231 3.33 27.12 -4.67
C GLN A 231 2.47 27.91 -5.68
N GLU A 232 2.60 29.23 -5.69
CA GLU A 232 1.90 30.15 -6.59
C GLU A 232 2.28 29.92 -8.07
N ASP A 233 3.55 29.58 -8.35
CA ASP A 233 4.00 29.25 -9.72
C ASP A 233 3.43 27.89 -10.19
N ARG A 234 3.30 26.94 -9.27
CA ARG A 234 2.68 25.63 -9.53
C ARG A 234 1.18 25.79 -9.77
N GLU A 235 0.49 26.59 -8.97
CA GLU A 235 -0.93 26.89 -9.11
C GLU A 235 -1.22 27.66 -10.41
N ALA A 236 -0.37 28.63 -10.78
CA ALA A 236 -0.43 29.29 -12.08
C ALA A 236 -0.29 28.27 -13.24
N ALA A 237 0.66 27.33 -13.16
CA ALA A 237 0.78 26.28 -14.17
C ALA A 237 -0.52 25.47 -14.32
N MET A 238 -1.15 25.09 -13.20
CA MET A 238 -2.39 24.32 -13.19
C MET A 238 -3.58 25.13 -13.75
N ASP A 239 -3.72 26.42 -13.40
CA ASP A 239 -4.73 27.32 -13.98
C ASP A 239 -4.60 27.36 -15.51
N TYR A 240 -3.39 27.58 -16.03
CA TYR A 240 -3.16 27.63 -17.46
C TYR A 240 -3.51 26.30 -18.15
N PHE A 241 -3.14 25.14 -17.58
CA PHE A 241 -3.57 23.84 -18.11
C PHE A 241 -5.10 23.63 -18.05
N GLN A 242 -5.75 24.05 -16.97
CA GLN A 242 -7.19 23.91 -16.80
C GLN A 242 -7.96 24.82 -17.78
N ARG A 243 -7.43 26.01 -18.08
CA ARG A 243 -7.95 26.93 -19.10
C ARG A 243 -7.76 26.41 -20.54
N VAL A 244 -6.72 25.62 -20.81
CA VAL A 244 -6.61 24.90 -22.10
C VAL A 244 -7.72 23.84 -22.21
N GLN A 245 -7.98 23.08 -21.15
CA GLN A 245 -9.05 22.07 -21.15
C GLN A 245 -10.44 22.67 -21.31
N SER A 246 -10.78 23.71 -20.55
CA SER A 246 -12.11 24.32 -20.57
C SER A 246 -12.35 25.23 -21.77
N GLY A 247 -11.33 25.97 -22.21
CA GLY A 247 -11.42 26.90 -23.34
C GLY A 247 -11.27 26.24 -24.71
N PHE A 248 -10.53 25.12 -24.81
CA PHE A 248 -10.21 24.46 -26.08
C PHE A 248 -10.40 22.93 -26.04
N PRO A 249 -11.57 22.44 -25.58
CA PRO A 249 -11.83 21.00 -25.44
C PRO A 249 -11.66 20.25 -26.76
N GLY A 250 -11.11 19.04 -26.68
CA GLY A 250 -10.88 18.16 -27.85
C GLY A 250 -9.58 18.42 -28.62
N THR A 251 -8.97 19.60 -28.48
CA THR A 251 -7.66 19.92 -29.11
C THR A 251 -6.53 19.01 -28.59
N HIS A 252 -5.43 18.93 -29.35
CA HIS A 252 -4.23 18.21 -28.92
C HIS A 252 -3.69 18.75 -27.59
N HIS A 253 -3.61 20.08 -27.46
CA HIS A 253 -3.11 20.74 -26.26
C HIS A 253 -4.02 20.55 -25.04
N ALA A 254 -5.34 20.42 -25.20
CA ALA A 254 -6.22 20.05 -24.09
C ALA A 254 -5.98 18.62 -23.57
N LYS A 255 -5.55 17.69 -24.42
CA LYS A 255 -5.17 16.34 -24.01
C LYS A 255 -3.83 16.35 -23.25
N LEU A 256 -2.83 17.07 -23.76
CA LEU A 256 -1.56 17.25 -23.05
C LEU A 256 -1.74 17.98 -21.71
N ALA A 257 -2.58 19.01 -21.66
CA ALA A 257 -2.91 19.72 -20.42
C ALA A 257 -3.57 18.81 -19.38
N ALA A 258 -4.39 17.84 -19.81
CA ALA A 258 -4.96 16.82 -18.93
C ALA A 258 -3.92 15.81 -18.40
N GLU A 259 -2.89 15.50 -19.20
CA GLU A 259 -1.77 14.67 -18.79
C GLU A 259 -0.87 15.41 -17.78
N GLU A 260 -0.55 16.69 -18.01
CA GLU A 260 0.21 17.54 -17.08
C GLU A 260 -0.51 17.76 -15.75
N LEU A 261 -1.82 18.08 -15.77
CA LEU A 261 -2.65 18.16 -14.56
C LEU A 261 -2.66 16.81 -13.81
N GLY A 262 -2.80 15.69 -14.53
CA GLY A 262 -2.73 14.36 -13.95
C GLY A 262 -1.36 14.02 -13.33
N MET A 263 -0.25 14.49 -13.91
CA MET A 263 1.10 14.28 -13.39
C MET A 263 1.44 15.20 -12.21
N ALA A 264 0.94 16.44 -12.20
CA ALA A 264 1.11 17.37 -11.08
C ALA A 264 0.44 16.85 -9.81
N MET A 265 -0.76 16.26 -9.93
CA MET A 265 -1.44 15.54 -8.84
C MET A 265 -0.64 14.33 -8.31
N MET A 266 0.35 13.82 -9.06
CA MET A 266 1.22 12.70 -8.67
C MET A 266 2.61 13.12 -8.18
N THR A 267 2.96 14.41 -8.24
CA THR A 267 4.35 14.90 -8.03
C THR A 267 4.47 16.10 -7.09
N ALA A 268 3.38 16.64 -6.56
CA ALA A 268 3.43 17.64 -5.50
C ALA A 268 3.89 17.00 -4.16
N PRO A 269 4.93 17.54 -3.48
CA PRO A 269 5.08 17.29 -2.05
C PRO A 269 3.90 17.94 -1.33
N SER A 270 3.35 17.28 -0.30
CA SER A 270 2.16 17.73 0.42
C SER A 270 2.32 19.18 0.93
N PRO A 271 1.45 20.13 0.52
CA PRO A 271 1.39 21.44 1.16
C PRO A 271 0.93 21.30 2.60
N GLU A 272 1.55 22.04 3.52
CA GLU A 272 1.00 22.27 4.86
C GLU A 272 -0.21 23.22 4.77
N ILE A 273 -1.37 22.69 4.37
CA ILE A 273 -2.66 23.36 4.52
C ILE A 273 -3.66 22.41 5.17
N SER A 274 -4.51 22.96 6.04
CA SER A 274 -5.56 22.30 6.82
C SER A 274 -6.35 21.25 6.02
N PRO A 275 -6.75 20.13 6.64
CA PRO A 275 -7.04 18.89 5.92
C PRO A 275 -8.32 18.96 5.07
N PRO A 276 -8.23 18.70 3.76
CA PRO A 276 -9.38 18.53 2.90
C PRO A 276 -9.70 17.04 2.68
N SER A 277 -10.89 16.63 3.13
CA SER A 277 -11.85 15.81 2.36
C SER A 277 -11.27 14.80 1.35
N SER A 278 -11.16 13.53 1.74
CA SER A 278 -10.99 12.41 0.80
C SER A 278 -12.04 11.31 1.04
N GLY A 279 -12.97 11.16 0.10
CA GLY A 279 -13.97 10.09 0.08
C GLY A 279 -15.01 10.25 -1.02
N SER A 280 -14.56 10.55 -2.25
CA SER A 280 -15.39 10.52 -3.45
C SER A 280 -15.02 9.32 -4.32
N GLY A 281 -15.78 8.23 -4.20
CA GLY A 281 -15.63 7.05 -5.05
C GLY A 281 -16.37 7.25 -6.36
N GLN A 282 -15.67 7.47 -7.48
CA GLN A 282 -16.35 7.51 -8.78
C GLN A 282 -16.70 6.10 -9.28
N ARG A 283 -17.89 5.58 -8.90
CA ARG A 283 -18.75 4.78 -9.80
C ARG A 283 -20.18 4.52 -9.31
N ALA A 284 -21.13 4.66 -10.24
CA ALA A 284 -22.48 4.07 -10.21
C ALA A 284 -23.34 4.32 -8.94
N ARG A 285 -23.57 5.60 -8.62
CA ARG A 285 -24.52 6.03 -7.57
C ARG A 285 -25.91 5.41 -7.77
N SER A 286 -26.40 4.65 -6.79
CA SER A 286 -27.84 4.38 -6.66
C SER A 286 -28.56 5.70 -6.38
N GLY A 287 -29.66 6.00 -7.08
CA GLY A 287 -30.29 7.32 -7.08
C GLY A 287 -31.09 7.71 -5.82
N GLY A 288 -30.78 7.13 -4.65
CA GLY A 288 -31.55 7.30 -3.42
C GLY A 288 -30.73 7.82 -2.25
N THR A 289 -31.36 8.61 -1.38
CA THR A 289 -30.76 9.13 -0.14
C THR A 289 -30.41 8.00 0.82
N ALA A 290 -29.18 7.98 1.31
CA ALA A 290 -28.72 7.03 2.32
C ALA A 290 -29.35 7.32 3.69
N THR A 291 -29.53 6.27 4.49
CA THR A 291 -30.01 6.38 5.88
C THR A 291 -28.87 5.98 6.81
N VAL A 292 -28.41 6.88 7.68
CA VAL A 292 -27.45 6.54 8.74
C VAL A 292 -28.19 5.81 9.85
N GLN A 293 -27.95 4.52 9.99
CA GLN A 293 -28.76 3.63 10.82
C GLN A 293 -28.28 3.56 12.27
N ASP A 294 -26.95 3.52 12.46
CA ASP A 294 -26.33 3.14 13.73
C ASP A 294 -24.90 3.70 13.85
N LEU A 295 -24.46 3.96 15.08
CA LEU A 295 -23.15 4.51 15.44
C LEU A 295 -22.62 3.73 16.66
N ARG A 296 -21.58 2.92 16.45
CA ARG A 296 -20.98 2.04 17.48
C ARG A 296 -19.53 2.41 17.74
N TYR A 297 -19.03 2.07 18.93
CA TYR A 297 -17.61 2.22 19.26
C TYR A 297 -17.06 1.07 20.10
N TRP A 298 -15.73 0.93 20.08
CA TRP A 298 -14.94 0.09 20.97
C TRP A 298 -13.67 0.85 21.35
N SER A 299 -13.34 0.94 22.63
CA SER A 299 -12.20 1.72 23.11
C SER A 299 -11.39 1.06 24.21
N ASN A 300 -10.11 1.45 24.27
CA ASN A 300 -9.22 1.36 25.42
C ASN A 300 -8.36 2.64 25.48
N PRO A 301 -7.56 2.87 26.54
CA PRO A 301 -6.73 4.07 26.71
C PRO A 301 -5.89 4.51 25.50
N ASN A 302 -5.45 3.56 24.66
CA ASN A 302 -4.52 3.82 23.55
C ASN A 302 -5.17 3.64 22.16
N TYR A 303 -6.43 3.21 22.07
CA TYR A 303 -7.10 2.96 20.81
C TYR A 303 -8.62 3.01 20.91
N THR A 304 -9.24 3.73 19.96
CA THR A 304 -10.70 3.77 19.81
C THR A 304 -11.09 3.59 18.36
N ARG A 305 -12.02 2.66 18.10
CA ARG A 305 -12.71 2.48 16.82
C ARG A 305 -14.13 3.00 16.93
N ILE A 306 -14.56 3.80 15.95
CA ILE A 306 -15.95 4.20 15.71
C ILE A 306 -16.39 3.62 14.38
N VAL A 307 -17.63 3.12 14.32
CA VAL A 307 -18.26 2.54 13.12
C VAL A 307 -19.61 3.21 12.87
N VAL A 308 -19.73 3.85 11.71
CA VAL A 308 -20.96 4.46 11.20
C VAL A 308 -21.59 3.49 10.19
N ASN A 309 -22.77 2.96 10.49
CA ASN A 309 -23.51 2.08 9.57
C ASN A 309 -24.51 2.91 8.75
N ALA A 310 -24.62 2.65 7.44
CA ALA A 310 -25.70 3.20 6.61
C ALA A 310 -26.37 2.13 5.74
N ASP A 311 -27.61 2.41 5.31
CA ASP A 311 -28.43 1.47 4.53
C ASP A 311 -27.92 1.21 3.09
N ARG A 312 -27.03 2.07 2.59
CA ARG A 312 -26.41 2.01 1.27
C ARG A 312 -25.09 2.79 1.26
N GLU A 313 -24.31 2.56 0.23
CA GLU A 313 -23.11 3.33 -0.10
C GLU A 313 -23.43 4.82 -0.34
N THR A 314 -22.61 5.70 0.23
CA THR A 314 -22.65 7.14 -0.06
C THR A 314 -21.26 7.75 0.05
N ASP A 315 -21.03 8.82 -0.72
CA ASP A 315 -19.81 9.62 -0.67
C ASP A 315 -19.69 10.31 0.70
N PHE A 316 -18.46 10.49 1.20
CA PHE A 316 -18.23 11.18 2.46
C PHE A 316 -16.94 12.00 2.46
N THR A 317 -16.90 13.06 3.26
CA THR A 317 -15.70 13.86 3.49
C THR A 317 -15.37 13.86 4.98
N HIS A 318 -14.16 14.27 5.35
CA HIS A 318 -13.77 14.39 6.75
C HIS A 318 -12.80 15.54 6.95
N HIS A 319 -12.83 16.17 8.13
CA HIS A 319 -11.97 17.28 8.49
C HIS A 319 -11.61 17.25 9.98
N LEU A 320 -10.31 17.44 10.27
CA LEU A 320 -9.82 17.65 11.63
C LEU A 320 -9.74 19.16 11.91
N LEU A 321 -10.58 19.63 12.82
CA LEU A 321 -10.55 20.97 13.39
C LEU A 321 -9.57 21.01 14.58
N LYS A 322 -8.69 22.02 14.61
CA LYS A 322 -7.84 22.32 15.77
C LYS A 322 -8.71 22.66 16.99
N LYS A 323 -8.16 22.47 18.20
CA LYS A 323 -8.76 22.97 19.44
C LYS A 323 -8.91 24.49 19.36
N ASP A 324 -10.04 25.02 19.81
CA ASP A 324 -10.29 26.46 19.87
C ASP A 324 -10.60 26.86 21.32
N PRO A 325 -9.59 27.35 22.07
CA PRO A 325 -9.77 27.79 23.45
C PRO A 325 -10.69 29.01 23.58
N SER A 326 -10.82 29.86 22.55
CA SER A 326 -11.55 31.14 22.63
C SER A 326 -13.05 30.96 22.82
N ILE A 327 -13.59 29.85 22.29
CA ILE A 327 -15.00 29.45 22.38
C ILE A 327 -15.18 28.12 23.12
N ASN A 328 -14.19 27.72 23.92
CA ASN A 328 -14.15 26.48 24.70
C ASN A 328 -14.53 25.21 23.89
N LYS A 329 -14.04 25.08 22.65
CA LYS A 329 -14.30 23.89 21.81
C LYS A 329 -13.08 22.97 21.77
N PRO A 330 -13.25 21.66 22.04
CA PRO A 330 -12.16 20.69 21.94
C PRO A 330 -11.69 20.54 20.50
N GLN A 331 -10.55 19.86 20.32
CA GLN A 331 -10.14 19.38 19.01
C GLN A 331 -11.21 18.41 18.50
N ARG A 332 -11.57 18.48 17.22
CA ARG A 332 -12.71 17.72 16.68
C ARG A 332 -12.41 17.14 15.33
N LEU A 333 -12.80 15.89 15.11
CA LEU A 333 -12.83 15.26 13.79
C LEU A 333 -14.28 15.07 13.40
N TYR A 334 -14.69 15.62 12.26
CA TYR A 334 -16.03 15.37 11.73
C TYR A 334 -15.98 14.66 10.38
N ILE A 335 -17.03 13.91 10.09
CA ILE A 335 -17.25 13.14 8.86
C ILE A 335 -18.62 13.55 8.32
N ASP A 336 -18.67 14.08 7.10
CA ASP A 336 -19.91 14.47 6.44
C ASP A 336 -20.26 13.44 5.38
N LEU A 337 -21.43 12.80 5.52
CA LEU A 337 -21.96 11.86 4.56
C LEU A 337 -22.88 12.61 3.61
N GLU A 338 -22.53 12.67 2.33
CA GLU A 338 -23.37 13.29 1.30
C GLU A 338 -24.66 12.49 1.10
N LYS A 339 -25.69 13.14 0.54
CA LYS A 339 -26.98 12.55 0.14
C LYS A 339 -27.56 11.61 1.21
N SER A 340 -27.53 12.03 2.47
CA SER A 340 -27.87 11.18 3.61
C SER A 340 -28.82 11.85 4.60
N ARG A 341 -29.56 11.01 5.33
CA ARG A 341 -30.44 11.41 6.43
C ARG A 341 -30.20 10.57 7.68
N LEU A 342 -30.45 11.14 8.86
CA LEU A 342 -30.46 10.37 10.10
C LEU A 342 -31.57 9.31 10.08
N GLY A 343 -31.28 8.11 10.55
CA GLY A 343 -32.30 7.10 10.86
C GLY A 343 -33.06 7.46 12.13
N ASN A 344 -34.38 7.21 12.15
CA ASN A 344 -35.24 7.58 13.27
C ASN A 344 -34.88 6.89 14.60
N THR A 345 -34.23 5.72 14.52
CA THR A 345 -33.80 4.91 15.67
C THR A 345 -32.35 5.16 16.08
N LEU A 346 -31.62 6.05 15.40
CA LEU A 346 -30.20 6.30 15.66
C LEU A 346 -30.01 7.04 16.99
N GLN A 347 -29.18 6.50 17.87
CA GLN A 347 -28.67 7.22 19.03
C GLN A 347 -27.77 8.38 18.57
N LYS A 348 -28.28 9.61 18.66
CA LYS A 348 -27.61 10.83 18.15
C LYS A 348 -26.34 11.24 18.90
N SER A 349 -26.10 10.71 20.10
CA SER A 349 -24.89 10.96 20.88
C SER A 349 -24.52 9.73 21.70
N ILE A 350 -23.26 9.30 21.56
CA ILE A 350 -22.64 8.23 22.33
C ILE A 350 -21.52 8.83 23.21
N PRO A 351 -21.63 8.78 24.54
CA PRO A 351 -20.51 9.11 25.41
C PRO A 351 -19.46 7.99 25.28
N ILE A 352 -18.21 8.39 25.04
CA ILE A 352 -17.07 7.47 24.88
C ILE A 352 -16.20 7.51 26.13
N ASN A 353 -15.89 8.71 26.62
CA ASN A 353 -15.22 8.97 27.90
C ASN A 353 -13.87 8.25 28.14
N ASP A 354 -13.13 7.89 27.08
CA ASP A 354 -11.78 7.32 27.17
C ASP A 354 -10.69 8.41 27.16
N ASP A 355 -9.39 8.05 27.14
CA ASP A 355 -8.28 9.02 27.16
C ASP A 355 -8.05 9.75 25.82
N LEU A 356 -8.68 9.25 24.74
CA LEU A 356 -8.58 9.80 23.39
C LEU A 356 -9.77 10.72 23.08
N LEU A 357 -10.98 10.34 23.49
CA LEU A 357 -12.25 10.90 23.05
C LEU A 357 -13.21 11.18 24.23
N SER A 358 -14.01 12.25 24.09
CA SER A 358 -15.12 12.54 25.00
C SER A 358 -16.40 11.86 24.52
N ASP A 359 -16.84 12.18 23.31
CA ASP A 359 -18.11 11.75 22.74
C ASP A 359 -18.04 11.69 21.22
N ALA A 360 -18.96 10.92 20.63
CA ALA A 360 -19.29 11.03 19.21
C ALA A 360 -20.78 11.30 19.02
N ARG A 361 -21.12 12.12 18.03
CA ARG A 361 -22.47 12.67 17.79
C ARG A 361 -22.82 12.56 16.32
N ALA A 362 -24.09 12.32 16.02
CA ALA A 362 -24.66 12.31 14.68
C ALA A 362 -25.76 13.38 14.57
N GLY A 363 -25.61 14.31 13.63
CA GLY A 363 -26.56 15.38 13.38
C GLY A 363 -26.89 15.51 11.89
N GLN A 364 -28.14 15.88 11.59
CA GLN A 364 -28.51 16.33 10.24
C GLN A 364 -27.88 17.71 10.04
N TYR A 365 -26.93 17.85 9.11
CA TYR A 365 -26.13 19.07 8.93
C TYR A 365 -26.73 19.97 7.85
N THR A 366 -27.15 19.38 6.74
CA THR A 366 -28.00 20.01 5.71
C THR A 366 -29.22 19.13 5.47
N ALA A 367 -30.18 19.59 4.67
CA ALA A 367 -31.33 18.78 4.26
C ALA A 367 -30.94 17.45 3.57
N ASP A 368 -29.72 17.37 3.03
CA ASP A 368 -29.17 16.25 2.27
C ASP A 368 -27.85 15.68 2.84
N SER A 369 -27.40 16.07 4.04
CA SER A 369 -26.19 15.50 4.65
C SER A 369 -26.29 15.28 6.16
N VAL A 370 -25.68 14.17 6.61
CA VAL A 370 -25.44 13.84 8.02
C VAL A 370 -23.98 14.12 8.36
N ARG A 371 -23.75 14.88 9.42
CA ARG A 371 -22.44 15.08 10.02
C ARG A 371 -22.28 14.21 11.27
N ILE A 372 -21.27 13.38 11.29
CA ILE A 372 -20.75 12.73 12.49
C ILE A 372 -19.65 13.62 13.07
N VAL A 373 -19.69 13.95 14.35
CA VAL A 373 -18.66 14.75 15.05
C VAL A 373 -18.08 13.92 16.18
N VAL A 374 -16.77 13.88 16.29
CA VAL A 374 -16.03 13.21 17.35
C VAL A 374 -15.18 14.25 18.09
N ASP A 375 -15.40 14.37 19.41
CA ASP A 375 -14.71 15.33 20.26
C ASP A 375 -13.47 14.67 20.88
N ILE A 376 -12.29 15.17 20.49
CA ILE A 376 -10.98 14.59 20.76
C ILE A 376 -10.33 15.29 21.95
N LYS A 377 -9.92 14.48 22.93
CA LYS A 377 -9.02 14.83 24.03
C LYS A 377 -7.56 14.70 23.60
N SER A 378 -7.19 13.57 23.00
CA SER A 378 -5.83 13.29 22.53
C SER A 378 -5.80 12.27 21.39
N PHE A 379 -4.80 12.34 20.51
CA PHE A 379 -4.50 11.30 19.52
C PHE A 379 -3.08 11.50 18.98
N LYS A 380 -2.46 10.41 18.50
CA LYS A 380 -1.19 10.37 17.76
C LYS A 380 -1.42 10.28 16.26
N ARG A 381 -2.43 9.51 15.83
CA ARG A 381 -2.85 9.35 14.43
C ARG A 381 -4.29 8.82 14.36
N TYR A 382 -4.95 9.03 13.23
CA TYR A 382 -6.24 8.41 12.91
C TYR A 382 -6.23 7.86 11.46
N LYS A 383 -7.21 7.03 11.12
CA LYS A 383 -7.49 6.59 9.74
C LYS A 383 -8.99 6.43 9.58
N ILE A 384 -9.52 6.93 8.46
CA ILE A 384 -10.90 6.69 8.03
C ILE A 384 -10.87 5.89 6.73
N PHE A 385 -11.79 4.93 6.60
CA PHE A 385 -12.03 4.16 5.38
C PHE A 385 -13.48 3.63 5.38
N SER A 386 -14.01 3.25 4.22
CA SER A 386 -15.29 2.56 4.11
C SER A 386 -15.12 1.06 3.84
N LEU A 387 -16.16 0.30 4.14
CA LEU A 387 -16.35 -1.11 3.79
C LEU A 387 -17.72 -1.27 3.14
N ASP A 388 -17.85 -2.17 2.17
CA ASP A 388 -19.09 -2.37 1.44
C ASP A 388 -19.81 -3.66 1.87
N ASN A 389 -21.11 -3.72 1.60
CA ASN A 389 -21.96 -4.92 1.74
C ASN A 389 -21.94 -5.57 3.15
N PRO A 390 -22.55 -4.92 4.17
CA PRO A 390 -23.26 -3.65 4.14
C PRO A 390 -22.30 -2.44 4.24
N PHE A 391 -22.74 -1.27 3.77
CA PHE A 391 -21.88 -0.08 3.79
C PHE A 391 -21.64 0.44 5.20
N ARG A 392 -20.37 0.68 5.53
CA ARG A 392 -19.94 1.28 6.80
C ARG A 392 -18.79 2.25 6.57
N ILE A 393 -18.70 3.27 7.42
CA ILE A 393 -17.49 4.08 7.57
C ILE A 393 -16.82 3.70 8.90
N ILE A 394 -15.54 3.35 8.84
CA ILE A 394 -14.70 2.98 9.97
C ILE A 394 -13.74 4.12 10.27
N LEU A 395 -13.71 4.58 11.51
CA LEU A 395 -12.77 5.55 12.04
C LEU A 395 -11.96 4.89 13.14
N ASP A 396 -10.67 4.66 12.88
CA ASP A 396 -9.70 4.20 13.88
C ASP A 396 -8.88 5.40 14.40
N ILE A 397 -8.76 5.54 15.71
CA ILE A 397 -7.98 6.59 16.41
C ILE A 397 -7.01 5.91 17.38
N TRP A 398 -5.76 6.36 17.40
CA TRP A 398 -4.69 5.81 18.23
C TRP A 398 -4.05 6.88 19.10
N GLY A 399 -3.80 6.55 20.37
CA GLY A 399 -3.08 7.39 21.34
C GLY A 399 -1.56 7.34 21.19
N ALA A 400 -0.87 8.02 22.10
CA ALA A 400 0.56 7.81 22.32
C ALA A 400 0.79 6.50 23.09
N ASP A 401 1.83 5.75 22.75
CA ASP A 401 2.10 4.46 23.37
C ASP A 401 2.45 4.66 24.87
N ALA A 402 1.80 3.90 25.76
CA ALA A 402 1.88 4.08 27.23
C ALA A 402 3.29 3.89 27.86
N ASN A 403 4.30 3.50 27.07
CA ASN A 403 5.70 3.43 27.51
C ASN A 403 6.44 4.71 27.12
N GLY A 404 6.31 5.75 27.95
CA GLY A 404 7.01 7.03 27.82
C GLY A 404 8.53 6.97 28.04
N LYS A 405 9.25 6.19 27.24
CA LYS A 405 10.72 6.22 27.16
C LYS A 405 11.16 6.73 25.79
N THR A 406 11.38 8.03 25.70
CA THR A 406 12.02 8.69 24.57
C THR A 406 13.44 8.17 24.41
N PRO A 407 13.84 7.59 23.25
CA PRO A 407 15.24 7.43 22.93
C PRO A 407 15.79 8.83 22.64
N GLN A 408 16.54 9.37 23.60
CA GLN A 408 17.24 10.63 23.47
C GLN A 408 18.23 10.52 22.30
N MET A 409 18.08 11.34 21.25
CA MET A 409 19.01 11.32 20.12
C MET A 409 20.39 11.75 20.60
N ALA A 410 21.34 10.81 20.62
CA ALA A 410 22.74 11.12 20.86
C ALA A 410 23.30 11.89 19.67
N SER A 411 23.95 13.03 19.95
CA SER A 411 24.65 13.83 18.96
C SER A 411 25.93 13.13 18.49
N GLU A 412 26.01 12.73 17.23
CA GLU A 412 27.22 12.15 16.66
C GLU A 412 28.30 13.22 16.43
N SER A 413 29.53 12.92 16.87
CA SER A 413 30.75 13.59 16.44
C SER A 413 31.37 12.81 15.26
N PRO A 414 32.05 13.46 14.30
CA PRO A 414 32.49 12.81 13.07
C PRO A 414 33.73 11.91 13.26
N PRO A 415 33.78 10.71 12.65
CA PRO A 415 34.98 9.86 12.61
C PRO A 415 35.94 10.25 11.45
N PRO A 416 37.23 9.87 11.54
CA PRO A 416 38.29 10.37 10.66
C PRO A 416 38.35 9.72 9.27
N SER A 417 38.92 10.45 8.31
CA SER A 417 39.12 10.02 6.92
C SER A 417 40.37 9.16 6.74
N VAL A 418 40.30 8.08 5.93
CA VAL A 418 41.48 7.34 5.44
C VAL A 418 41.31 7.01 3.93
N GLN A 419 42.44 6.95 3.22
CA GLN A 419 42.56 7.07 1.77
C GLN A 419 42.17 5.82 0.94
N ARG A 420 41.97 6.04 -0.37
CA ARG A 420 41.80 5.03 -1.41
C ARG A 420 43.15 4.63 -2.04
N THR A 421 43.35 3.34 -2.30
CA THR A 421 44.22 2.84 -3.40
C THR A 421 43.54 1.63 -4.10
N PRO A 422 43.92 1.28 -5.34
CA PRO A 422 43.08 0.45 -6.22
C PRO A 422 43.67 -0.92 -6.63
N SER A 423 42.86 -1.67 -7.39
CA SER A 423 43.23 -2.70 -8.39
C SER A 423 43.33 -4.17 -7.94
N SER A 424 42.40 -5.00 -8.44
CA SER A 424 42.66 -6.02 -9.48
C SER A 424 41.58 -7.13 -9.51
N ARG A 425 41.49 -7.88 -10.61
CA ARG A 425 40.54 -8.97 -10.86
C ARG A 425 41.28 -10.12 -11.54
N PRO A 426 41.04 -11.38 -11.15
CA PRO A 426 40.59 -12.37 -12.15
C PRO A 426 39.29 -13.09 -11.74
N SER A 427 38.97 -14.21 -12.40
CA SER A 427 37.76 -15.03 -12.23
C SER A 427 38.12 -16.50 -12.59
N PRO A 428 37.19 -17.46 -12.74
CA PRO A 428 36.26 -18.02 -11.74
C PRO A 428 36.31 -19.57 -11.67
N SER A 429 35.91 -20.22 -10.57
CA SER A 429 35.46 -21.63 -10.62
C SER A 429 34.59 -22.11 -9.43
N SER A 430 33.78 -23.14 -9.73
CA SER A 430 33.12 -24.12 -8.83
C SER A 430 32.17 -23.67 -7.69
N ARG A 431 31.48 -24.67 -7.10
CA ARG A 431 30.18 -24.61 -6.38
C ARG A 431 30.08 -25.88 -5.49
N PRO A 432 29.08 -26.04 -4.60
CA PRO A 432 28.66 -25.27 -3.42
C PRO A 432 29.03 -25.97 -2.08
N SER A 433 28.92 -25.25 -0.95
CA SER A 433 28.49 -25.83 0.35
C SER A 433 27.96 -24.71 1.27
N PRO A 434 26.94 -24.95 2.11
CA PRO A 434 26.37 -23.92 2.97
C PRO A 434 27.05 -23.87 4.34
N SER A 435 27.39 -22.67 4.80
CA SER A 435 27.68 -22.37 6.21
C SER A 435 27.32 -20.91 6.49
N PRO A 436 26.68 -20.58 7.62
CA PRO A 436 26.19 -19.22 7.87
C PRO A 436 27.31 -18.34 8.44
N SER A 437 27.67 -17.27 7.73
CA SER A 437 28.52 -16.21 8.26
C SER A 437 27.70 -14.96 8.54
N THR A 438 27.62 -14.62 9.83
CA THR A 438 27.00 -13.41 10.35
C THR A 438 27.86 -12.19 9.98
N SER A 439 27.25 -11.15 9.40
CA SER A 439 27.83 -9.80 9.39
C SER A 439 26.80 -8.80 9.92
N VAL A 440 27.12 -8.19 11.06
CA VAL A 440 26.27 -7.20 11.73
C VAL A 440 26.60 -5.83 11.15
N GLY A 441 25.65 -5.27 10.39
CA GLY A 441 25.67 -3.86 10.00
C GLY A 441 24.76 -3.05 10.93
N THR A 442 25.28 -1.96 11.50
CA THR A 442 24.53 -1.05 12.38
C THR A 442 23.41 -0.36 11.60
N GLY A 443 22.16 -0.64 11.97
CA GLY A 443 20.98 -0.02 11.38
C GLY A 443 19.80 -0.07 12.35
N THR A 444 18.97 0.97 12.32
CA THR A 444 17.86 1.22 13.26
C THR A 444 16.96 -0.01 13.45
N LEU A 445 16.80 -0.43 14.70
CA LEU A 445 16.06 -1.66 15.05
C LEU A 445 14.58 -1.55 14.63
N PRO A 446 14.05 -2.47 13.79
CA PRO A 446 12.64 -2.45 13.41
C PRO A 446 11.75 -2.74 14.62
N THR A 447 10.53 -2.18 14.68
CA THR A 447 9.69 -2.20 15.90
C THR A 447 9.40 -3.61 16.47
N GLY A 448 9.39 -4.66 15.64
CA GLY A 448 9.28 -6.05 16.11
C GLY A 448 10.53 -6.58 16.85
N ALA A 449 11.68 -5.93 16.69
CA ALA A 449 12.87 -6.18 17.50
C ALA A 449 12.66 -5.76 18.96
N ILE A 450 11.82 -4.75 19.25
CA ILE A 450 11.54 -4.34 20.64
C ILE A 450 10.83 -5.46 21.41
N ALA A 451 9.87 -6.16 20.79
CA ALA A 451 9.24 -7.33 21.41
C ALA A 451 10.25 -8.48 21.63
N ARG A 452 11.14 -8.73 20.65
CA ARG A 452 12.26 -9.68 20.78
C ARG A 452 13.31 -9.28 21.83
N GLN A 453 13.45 -7.99 22.12
CA GLN A 453 14.51 -7.43 22.97
C GLN A 453 14.02 -7.11 24.40
N LEU A 454 12.70 -7.13 24.63
CA LEU A 454 12.07 -6.94 25.94
C LEU A 454 11.54 -8.25 26.57
N ALA A 455 11.73 -9.40 25.92
CA ALA A 455 11.28 -10.72 26.40
C ALA A 455 9.79 -10.80 26.82
N LEU A 456 8.93 -9.95 26.24
CA LEU A 456 7.49 -9.96 26.49
C LEU A 456 6.84 -11.11 25.71
N GLY A 457 6.87 -12.31 26.29
CA GLY A 457 6.20 -13.48 25.75
C GLY A 457 4.68 -13.27 25.60
N VAL A 458 4.06 -14.03 24.69
CA VAL A 458 2.62 -14.01 24.42
C VAL A 458 1.85 -14.39 25.69
N LYS A 459 1.02 -13.47 26.20
CA LYS A 459 0.20 -13.64 27.41
C LYS A 459 -1.29 -13.75 27.10
N ARG A 460 -1.80 -13.02 26.10
CA ARG A 460 -3.23 -12.96 25.77
C ARG A 460 -3.48 -13.28 24.30
N ILE A 461 -4.27 -14.32 24.03
CA ILE A 461 -4.67 -14.72 22.67
C ILE A 461 -6.17 -14.49 22.50
N VAL A 462 -6.56 -13.82 21.41
CA VAL A 462 -7.97 -13.76 21.00
C VAL A 462 -8.20 -14.80 19.91
N ILE A 463 -9.19 -15.66 20.15
CA ILE A 463 -9.64 -16.67 19.20
C ILE A 463 -11.01 -16.22 18.68
N ASP A 464 -11.16 -16.21 17.37
CA ASP A 464 -12.37 -15.76 16.68
C ASP A 464 -13.03 -16.93 15.96
N PRO A 465 -14.18 -17.44 16.44
CA PRO A 465 -14.95 -18.42 15.70
C PRO A 465 -15.73 -17.72 14.58
N GLY A 466 -15.37 -17.99 13.32
CA GLY A 466 -15.98 -17.41 12.13
C GLY A 466 -17.51 -17.51 12.11
N HIS A 467 -18.17 -16.56 11.43
CA HIS A 467 -19.64 -16.47 11.27
C HIS A 467 -20.41 -16.40 12.61
N GLY A 468 -21.70 -16.75 12.62
CA GLY A 468 -22.55 -16.83 13.81
C GLY A 468 -23.93 -16.17 13.63
N GLY A 469 -24.93 -16.66 14.35
CA GLY A 469 -26.30 -16.16 14.33
C GLY A 469 -26.92 -16.28 12.94
N LYS A 470 -27.27 -15.14 12.34
CA LYS A 470 -27.85 -15.04 10.98
C LYS A 470 -26.85 -15.37 9.86
N ASP A 471 -25.55 -15.33 10.13
CA ASP A 471 -24.51 -15.76 9.22
C ASP A 471 -24.14 -17.20 9.54
N TYR A 472 -24.43 -18.11 8.61
CA TYR A 472 -24.22 -19.54 8.78
C TYR A 472 -22.81 -19.98 8.34
N GLY A 473 -22.08 -19.12 7.62
CA GLY A 473 -20.92 -19.53 6.83
C GLY A 473 -21.28 -20.56 5.76
N ALA A 474 -20.30 -21.31 5.29
CA ALA A 474 -20.54 -22.34 4.29
C ALA A 474 -21.41 -23.50 4.81
N PRO A 475 -22.37 -24.01 4.01
CA PRO A 475 -23.04 -25.27 4.30
C PRO A 475 -22.07 -26.44 4.11
N GLY A 476 -22.08 -27.38 5.05
CA GLY A 476 -21.31 -28.60 4.93
C GLY A 476 -21.91 -29.60 3.94
N TYR A 477 -21.11 -30.58 3.53
CA TYR A 477 -21.59 -31.68 2.69
C TYR A 477 -22.70 -32.50 3.35
N GLN A 478 -22.67 -32.62 4.69
CA GLN A 478 -23.74 -33.26 5.47
C GLN A 478 -24.86 -32.27 5.77
N LYS A 479 -26.12 -32.67 5.50
CA LYS A 479 -27.31 -31.82 5.69
C LYS A 479 -27.42 -31.33 7.14
N GLY A 480 -27.57 -30.01 7.32
CA GLY A 480 -27.71 -29.36 8.62
C GLY A 480 -26.39 -29.02 9.33
N VAL A 481 -25.24 -29.42 8.78
CA VAL A 481 -23.93 -28.95 9.24
C VAL A 481 -23.66 -27.59 8.60
N HIS A 482 -23.35 -26.58 9.41
CA HIS A 482 -22.88 -25.28 8.95
C HIS A 482 -21.58 -24.90 9.64
N GLU A 483 -20.74 -24.17 8.90
CA GLU A 483 -19.45 -23.67 9.37
C GLU A 483 -19.53 -22.98 10.73
N LYS A 484 -20.54 -22.12 10.96
CA LYS A 484 -20.71 -21.39 12.22
C LYS A 484 -20.75 -22.26 13.49
N GLN A 485 -21.18 -23.51 13.39
CA GLN A 485 -21.17 -24.45 14.52
C GLN A 485 -19.80 -25.09 14.68
N ILE A 486 -19.19 -25.52 13.58
CA ILE A 486 -17.86 -26.14 13.56
C ILE A 486 -16.79 -25.17 14.07
N THR A 487 -16.80 -23.92 13.63
CA THR A 487 -15.84 -22.89 14.07
C THR A 487 -15.96 -22.62 15.56
N LEU A 488 -17.17 -22.48 16.11
CA LEU A 488 -17.41 -22.30 17.55
C LEU A 488 -16.92 -23.49 18.36
N GLN A 489 -17.18 -24.71 17.88
CA GLN A 489 -16.75 -25.95 18.52
C GLN A 489 -15.22 -26.09 18.55
N ILE A 490 -14.54 -25.85 17.42
CA ILE A 490 -13.06 -25.87 17.35
C ILE A 490 -12.47 -24.76 18.22
N ALA A 491 -12.96 -23.53 18.11
CA ALA A 491 -12.46 -22.39 18.88
C ALA A 491 -12.61 -22.59 20.40
N THR A 492 -13.71 -23.20 20.86
CA THR A 492 -13.93 -23.53 22.28
C THR A 492 -12.93 -24.57 22.79
N ARG A 493 -12.69 -25.63 22.00
CA ARG A 493 -11.69 -26.67 22.31
C ARG A 493 -10.26 -26.10 22.31
N LEU A 494 -9.92 -25.27 21.32
CA LEU A 494 -8.64 -24.57 21.24
C LEU A 494 -8.44 -23.63 22.44
N ALA A 495 -9.46 -22.85 22.82
CA ALA A 495 -9.39 -21.95 23.97
C ALA A 495 -9.12 -22.68 25.29
N ARG A 496 -9.71 -23.87 25.50
CA ARG A 496 -9.38 -24.74 26.63
C ARG A 496 -7.91 -25.18 26.59
N LYS A 497 -7.42 -25.68 25.44
CA LYS A 497 -6.03 -26.14 25.30
C LYS A 497 -5.01 -25.02 25.43
N VAL A 498 -5.27 -23.82 24.91
CA VAL A 498 -4.36 -22.68 25.04
C VAL A 498 -4.19 -22.32 26.52
N ARG A 499 -5.30 -22.20 27.27
CA ARG A 499 -5.25 -21.93 28.72
C ARG A 499 -4.46 -23.01 29.47
N SER A 500 -4.76 -24.30 29.22
CA SER A 500 -4.17 -25.40 29.99
C SER A 500 -2.75 -25.81 29.57
N GLN A 501 -2.34 -25.58 28.32
CA GLN A 501 -1.05 -26.05 27.79
C GLN A 501 -0.05 -24.94 27.44
N LEU A 502 -0.49 -23.69 27.35
CA LEU A 502 0.38 -22.54 27.06
C LEU A 502 0.36 -21.49 28.20
N GLY A 503 -0.59 -21.57 29.13
CA GLY A 503 -0.71 -20.61 30.24
C GLY A 503 -1.21 -19.23 29.83
N CYS A 504 -1.61 -19.04 28.57
CA CYS A 504 -2.11 -17.77 28.07
C CYS A 504 -3.56 -17.52 28.52
N GLU A 505 -3.88 -16.25 28.80
CA GLU A 505 -5.24 -15.76 28.84
C GLU A 505 -5.87 -15.91 27.44
N VAL A 506 -7.14 -16.34 27.39
CA VAL A 506 -7.86 -16.50 26.13
C VAL A 506 -9.21 -15.83 26.18
N ILE A 507 -9.48 -15.03 25.15
CA ILE A 507 -10.76 -14.36 24.92
C ILE A 507 -11.34 -14.89 23.61
N LEU A 508 -12.60 -15.32 23.63
CA LEU A 508 -13.35 -15.67 22.43
C LEU A 508 -14.16 -14.45 21.97
N THR A 509 -14.17 -14.12 20.68
CA THR A 509 -15.03 -13.03 20.16
C THR A 509 -16.51 -13.34 20.39
N ARG A 510 -16.92 -14.61 20.24
CA ARG A 510 -18.22 -15.15 20.66
C ARG A 510 -18.07 -16.50 21.37
N THR A 511 -18.90 -16.73 22.38
CA THR A 511 -19.05 -18.01 23.10
C THR A 511 -20.36 -18.73 22.78
N THR A 512 -21.26 -18.07 22.04
CA THR A 512 -22.60 -18.55 21.66
C THR A 512 -22.82 -18.39 20.16
N ASP A 513 -23.97 -18.86 19.65
CA ASP A 513 -24.38 -18.65 18.26
C ASP A 513 -24.94 -17.23 18.00
N ARG A 514 -24.12 -16.22 18.28
CA ARG A 514 -24.43 -14.80 17.99
C ARG A 514 -23.69 -14.32 16.74
N TYR A 515 -24.33 -13.43 16.00
CA TYR A 515 -23.70 -12.72 14.88
C TYR A 515 -22.77 -11.61 15.41
N LEU A 516 -21.62 -11.43 14.77
CA LEU A 516 -20.68 -10.31 14.97
C LEU A 516 -20.22 -9.81 13.61
N THR A 517 -20.08 -8.49 13.45
CA THR A 517 -19.52 -7.92 12.22
C THR A 517 -18.00 -8.15 12.15
N LEU A 518 -17.41 -8.08 10.96
CA LEU A 518 -16.00 -8.45 10.76
C LEU A 518 -15.04 -7.47 11.48
N GLU A 519 -15.46 -6.22 11.60
CA GLU A 519 -14.69 -5.12 12.21
C GLU A 519 -14.78 -5.16 13.75
N GLU A 520 -15.89 -5.67 14.29
CA GLU A 520 -16.09 -5.91 15.72
C GLU A 520 -15.12 -6.96 16.26
N ARG A 521 -14.80 -7.99 15.46
CA ARG A 521 -13.87 -9.07 15.83
C ARG A 521 -12.46 -8.56 16.10
N THR A 522 -11.91 -7.72 15.22
CA THR A 522 -10.61 -7.07 15.47
C THR A 522 -10.69 -5.94 16.49
N ALA A 523 -11.84 -5.25 16.60
CA ALA A 523 -12.05 -4.25 17.65
C ALA A 523 -11.99 -4.86 19.07
N ILE A 524 -12.59 -6.04 19.28
CA ILE A 524 -12.46 -6.81 20.53
C ILE A 524 -10.98 -7.12 20.81
N ALA A 525 -10.23 -7.60 19.81
CA ALA A 525 -8.83 -7.98 19.98
C ALA A 525 -7.92 -6.79 20.32
N ASN A 526 -8.11 -5.66 19.62
CA ASN A 526 -7.41 -4.42 19.87
C ASN A 526 -7.73 -3.86 21.26
N THR A 527 -9.02 -3.76 21.60
CA THR A 527 -9.51 -3.26 22.89
C THR A 527 -8.92 -4.05 24.06
N LYS A 528 -8.82 -5.38 23.91
CA LYS A 528 -8.26 -6.27 24.93
C LYS A 528 -6.72 -6.35 24.91
N ASN A 529 -6.03 -5.58 24.07
CA ASN A 529 -4.57 -5.62 23.92
C ASN A 529 -4.06 -7.07 23.77
N ALA A 530 -4.66 -7.83 22.84
CA ALA A 530 -4.23 -9.20 22.59
C ALA A 530 -2.86 -9.25 21.90
N ASP A 531 -2.04 -10.22 22.27
CA ASP A 531 -0.72 -10.46 21.68
C ASP A 531 -0.81 -11.25 20.36
N LEU A 532 -1.87 -12.05 20.17
CA LEU A 532 -2.17 -12.76 18.92
C LEU A 532 -3.69 -12.77 18.64
N PHE A 533 -4.06 -12.77 17.36
CA PHE A 533 -5.42 -12.99 16.89
C PHE A 533 -5.49 -14.19 15.93
N ILE A 534 -6.39 -15.15 16.22
CA ILE A 534 -6.53 -16.38 15.45
C ILE A 534 -8.01 -16.58 15.11
N SER A 535 -8.38 -16.31 13.85
CA SER A 535 -9.71 -16.60 13.33
C SER A 535 -9.77 -18.04 12.79
N ILE A 536 -10.86 -18.75 13.10
CA ILE A 536 -11.07 -20.17 12.78
C ILE A 536 -12.23 -20.27 11.79
N HIS A 537 -11.97 -20.86 10.63
CA HIS A 537 -12.89 -21.05 9.51
C HIS A 537 -12.81 -22.48 8.91
N THR A 538 -13.72 -22.80 8.01
CA THR A 538 -13.73 -24.02 7.21
C THR A 538 -14.03 -23.72 5.74
N ASN A 539 -13.05 -23.90 4.86
CA ASN A 539 -13.18 -23.50 3.46
C ASN A 539 -14.30 -24.29 2.74
N ALA A 540 -14.80 -23.74 1.66
CA ALA A 540 -15.77 -24.39 0.78
C ALA A 540 -15.50 -24.05 -0.68
N ILE A 541 -15.80 -24.96 -1.60
CA ILE A 541 -15.74 -24.67 -3.03
C ILE A 541 -16.72 -25.53 -3.81
N LYS A 542 -17.08 -25.08 -5.02
CA LYS A 542 -18.03 -25.77 -5.90
C LYS A 542 -17.63 -27.18 -6.29
N ASP A 543 -16.32 -27.50 -6.32
CA ASP A 543 -15.85 -28.88 -6.48
C ASP A 543 -15.79 -29.57 -5.10
N PRO A 544 -16.71 -30.49 -4.77
CA PRO A 544 -16.72 -31.18 -3.50
C PRO A 544 -15.51 -32.13 -3.32
N ARG A 545 -14.70 -32.34 -4.36
CA ARG A 545 -13.46 -33.14 -4.30
C ARG A 545 -12.28 -32.35 -3.74
N ALA A 546 -12.35 -31.02 -3.65
CA ALA A 546 -11.29 -30.22 -3.05
C ALA A 546 -11.19 -30.49 -1.53
N TYR A 547 -9.96 -30.63 -1.02
CA TYR A 547 -9.68 -30.91 0.39
C TYR A 547 -8.33 -30.34 0.81
N GLY A 548 -8.06 -30.32 2.12
CA GLY A 548 -6.80 -29.85 2.69
C GLY A 548 -6.91 -28.54 3.47
N ILE A 549 -5.76 -28.07 3.91
CA ILE A 549 -5.60 -27.08 4.98
C ILE A 549 -4.89 -25.84 4.43
N GLU A 550 -5.38 -24.65 4.75
CA GLU A 550 -4.78 -23.37 4.38
C GLU A 550 -4.73 -22.44 5.60
N THR A 551 -3.69 -21.60 5.70
CA THR A 551 -3.63 -20.54 6.73
C THR A 551 -3.29 -19.23 6.04
N TYR A 552 -4.05 -18.19 6.34
CA TYR A 552 -3.96 -16.88 5.69
C TYR A 552 -3.48 -15.81 6.66
N PHE A 553 -2.79 -14.82 6.12
CA PHE A 553 -2.54 -13.54 6.79
C PHE A 553 -2.88 -12.36 5.87
N LEU A 554 -3.09 -11.18 6.46
CA LEU A 554 -3.50 -9.99 5.74
C LEU A 554 -2.41 -9.48 4.80
N ASN A 555 -2.67 -9.53 3.49
CA ASN A 555 -1.86 -8.91 2.44
C ASN A 555 -2.69 -8.89 1.13
N LEU A 556 -2.16 -8.30 0.05
CA LEU A 556 -2.72 -8.42 -1.29
C LEU A 556 -2.73 -9.89 -1.74
N ALA A 557 -3.77 -10.32 -2.45
CA ALA A 557 -3.89 -11.70 -2.87
C ALA A 557 -2.91 -12.06 -4.00
N THR A 558 -2.30 -13.24 -3.91
CA THR A 558 -1.32 -13.73 -4.90
C THR A 558 -1.89 -14.70 -5.93
N ASP A 559 -3.11 -15.18 -5.73
CA ASP A 559 -3.79 -16.18 -6.56
C ASP A 559 -5.31 -16.05 -6.52
N ASP A 560 -5.98 -16.47 -7.60
CA ASP A 560 -7.45 -16.37 -7.77
C ASP A 560 -8.24 -17.12 -6.70
N GLU A 561 -7.68 -18.20 -6.12
CA GLU A 561 -8.34 -18.95 -5.05
C GLU A 561 -8.33 -18.16 -3.75
N ALA A 562 -7.21 -17.52 -3.39
CA ALA A 562 -7.15 -16.59 -2.27
C ALA A 562 -8.13 -15.41 -2.42
N ILE A 563 -8.30 -14.87 -3.64
CA ILE A 563 -9.30 -13.83 -3.94
C ILE A 563 -10.72 -14.36 -3.69
N ARG A 564 -11.04 -15.59 -4.13
CA ARG A 564 -12.37 -16.20 -3.96
C ARG A 564 -12.73 -16.47 -2.51
N VAL A 565 -11.76 -16.93 -1.71
CA VAL A 565 -11.96 -17.12 -0.26
C VAL A 565 -12.18 -15.77 0.41
N ALA A 566 -11.31 -14.78 0.17
CA ALA A 566 -11.49 -13.43 0.73
C ALA A 566 -12.83 -12.78 0.32
N ALA A 567 -13.29 -12.96 -0.92
CA ALA A 567 -14.60 -12.47 -1.37
C ALA A 567 -15.75 -13.05 -0.54
N ARG A 568 -15.71 -14.37 -0.28
CA ARG A 568 -16.71 -15.08 0.51
C ARG A 568 -16.72 -14.62 1.96
N GLU A 569 -15.55 -14.64 2.62
CA GLU A 569 -15.46 -14.32 4.05
C GLU A 569 -15.71 -12.85 4.35
N ASN A 570 -15.43 -11.96 3.39
CA ASN A 570 -15.79 -10.55 3.48
C ASN A 570 -17.28 -10.28 3.15
N ALA A 571 -18.02 -11.27 2.64
CA ALA A 571 -19.36 -11.11 2.05
C ALA A 571 -19.44 -10.07 0.90
N THR A 572 -18.35 -9.89 0.14
CA THR A 572 -18.22 -8.88 -0.93
C THR A 572 -18.03 -9.51 -2.30
N SER A 573 -18.36 -8.74 -3.36
CA SER A 573 -18.01 -9.14 -4.72
C SER A 573 -16.49 -9.05 -4.94
N ALA A 574 -15.92 -9.94 -5.75
CA ALA A 574 -14.48 -9.90 -6.09
C ALA A 574 -14.03 -8.58 -6.76
N LYS A 575 -14.97 -7.75 -7.22
CA LYS A 575 -14.72 -6.43 -7.80
C LYS A 575 -14.44 -5.36 -6.74
N ASN A 576 -15.02 -5.47 -5.54
CA ASN A 576 -14.82 -4.55 -4.42
C ASN A 576 -13.49 -4.84 -3.68
N ILE A 577 -12.92 -6.03 -3.90
CA ILE A 577 -11.61 -6.39 -3.35
C ILE A 577 -10.51 -5.45 -3.84
N SER A 578 -10.55 -4.92 -5.08
CA SER A 578 -9.52 -3.99 -5.55
C SER A 578 -9.51 -2.65 -4.82
N ASP A 579 -10.65 -2.23 -4.28
CA ASP A 579 -10.75 -0.98 -3.51
C ASP A 579 -10.20 -1.22 -2.09
N LEU A 580 -10.44 -2.41 -1.53
CA LEU A 580 -9.76 -2.92 -0.35
C LEU A 580 -8.24 -3.10 -0.56
N GLU A 581 -7.76 -3.50 -1.75
CA GLU A 581 -6.33 -3.50 -2.05
C GLU A 581 -5.75 -2.08 -1.94
N SER A 582 -6.50 -1.04 -2.33
CA SER A 582 -6.08 0.35 -2.14
C SER A 582 -6.00 0.72 -0.65
N ILE A 583 -7.03 0.38 0.14
CA ILE A 583 -7.04 0.57 1.61
C ILE A 583 -5.89 -0.19 2.29
N LEU A 584 -5.54 -1.38 1.78
CA LEU A 584 -4.44 -2.19 2.30
C LEU A 584 -3.08 -1.60 1.97
N ASN A 585 -2.86 -1.08 0.76
CA ASN A 585 -1.60 -0.40 0.43
C ASN A 585 -1.31 0.78 1.37
N ASP A 586 -2.35 1.49 1.86
CA ASP A 586 -2.22 2.52 2.90
C ASP A 586 -1.93 1.95 4.30
N LEU A 587 -2.52 0.80 4.65
CA LEU A 587 -2.47 0.20 5.99
C LEU A 587 -1.29 -0.77 6.21
N MET A 588 -0.64 -1.28 5.15
CA MET A 588 0.38 -2.31 5.20
C MET A 588 1.76 -1.86 5.76
N GLN A 589 1.77 -0.79 6.55
CA GLN A 589 2.96 -0.22 7.18
C GLN A 589 3.51 -1.12 8.32
N ASN A 590 4.44 -2.00 7.94
CA ASN A 590 5.49 -2.61 8.77
C ASN A 590 5.13 -3.65 9.86
N ALA A 591 6.15 -4.44 10.22
CA ALA A 591 6.28 -5.42 11.31
C ALA A 591 5.21 -6.52 11.40
N LYS A 592 3.92 -6.18 11.58
CA LYS A 592 2.84 -7.11 11.91
C LYS A 592 2.62 -8.16 10.81
N ILE A 593 2.71 -7.75 9.54
CA ILE A 593 2.58 -8.66 8.39
C ILE A 593 3.63 -9.78 8.41
N ASN A 594 4.88 -9.47 8.79
CA ASN A 594 5.95 -10.46 8.86
C ASN A 594 5.73 -11.45 10.00
N GLU A 595 5.29 -10.95 11.17
CA GLU A 595 4.97 -11.80 12.32
C GLU A 595 3.72 -12.66 12.08
N SER A 596 2.66 -12.11 11.48
CA SER A 596 1.49 -12.88 11.02
C SER A 596 1.89 -13.96 10.02
N SER A 597 2.79 -13.65 9.07
CA SER A 597 3.31 -14.63 8.12
C SER A 597 4.12 -15.75 8.80
N ARG A 598 4.89 -15.43 9.85
CA ARG A 598 5.66 -16.41 10.63
C ARG A 598 4.74 -17.30 11.47
N LEU A 599 3.78 -16.71 12.17
CA LEU A 599 2.74 -17.41 12.91
C LEU A 599 1.94 -18.34 12.00
N ALA A 600 1.50 -17.84 10.84
CA ALA A 600 0.77 -18.63 9.84
C ALA A 600 1.61 -19.82 9.35
N ALA A 601 2.91 -19.64 9.09
CA ALA A 601 3.79 -20.72 8.65
C ALA A 601 3.95 -21.82 9.70
N MET A 602 4.10 -21.45 10.97
CA MET A 602 4.24 -22.42 12.06
C MET A 602 2.93 -23.17 12.33
N VAL A 603 1.79 -22.46 12.40
CA VAL A 603 0.47 -23.09 12.56
C VAL A 603 0.14 -24.01 11.37
N GLN A 604 0.38 -23.56 10.14
CA GLN A 604 0.16 -24.37 8.94
C GLN A 604 1.03 -25.64 8.92
N ALA A 605 2.32 -25.53 9.24
CA ALA A 605 3.25 -26.64 9.19
C ALA A 605 2.93 -27.68 10.28
N GLU A 606 2.83 -27.26 11.53
CA GLU A 606 2.58 -28.13 12.68
C GLU A 606 1.20 -28.79 12.61
N MET A 607 0.16 -28.05 12.22
CA MET A 607 -1.18 -28.63 12.08
C MET A 607 -1.22 -29.69 10.97
N CYS A 608 -0.59 -29.43 9.82
CA CYS A 608 -0.48 -30.43 8.76
C CYS A 608 0.34 -31.66 9.19
N GLN A 609 1.45 -31.48 9.90
CA GLN A 609 2.31 -32.57 10.37
C GLN A 609 1.60 -33.44 11.43
N TYR A 610 0.97 -32.80 12.42
CA TYR A 610 0.23 -33.48 13.48
C TYR A 610 -0.94 -34.30 12.92
N LEU A 611 -1.73 -33.72 12.00
CA LEU A 611 -2.86 -34.42 11.39
C LEU A 611 -2.42 -35.55 10.43
N LYS A 612 -1.36 -35.37 9.64
CA LYS A 612 -0.82 -36.43 8.75
C LYS A 612 -0.45 -37.72 9.48
N SER A 613 0.02 -37.61 10.73
CA SER A 613 0.36 -38.79 11.54
C SER A 613 -0.85 -39.58 12.08
N ARG A 614 -2.07 -39.06 11.91
CA ARG A 614 -3.31 -39.60 12.50
C ARG A 614 -4.43 -39.85 11.48
N TYR A 615 -4.36 -39.20 10.32
CA TYR A 615 -5.39 -39.22 9.29
C TYR A 615 -4.77 -39.30 7.89
N SER A 616 -5.32 -40.14 7.03
CA SER A 616 -4.94 -40.20 5.60
C SER A 616 -5.31 -38.90 4.88
N ASP A 617 -4.75 -38.66 3.69
CA ASP A 617 -5.23 -37.59 2.78
C ASP A 617 -5.23 -36.18 3.41
N ILE A 618 -4.27 -35.88 4.27
CA ILE A 618 -4.07 -34.52 4.81
C ILE A 618 -3.18 -33.74 3.84
N ARG A 619 -3.78 -32.81 3.09
CA ARG A 619 -3.10 -31.97 2.11
C ARG A 619 -2.78 -30.59 2.70
N ASN A 620 -1.48 -30.29 2.81
CA ASN A 620 -1.00 -28.94 3.08
C ASN A 620 -1.14 -28.11 1.78
N LYS A 621 -2.01 -27.09 1.77
CA LYS A 621 -2.19 -26.16 0.64
C LYS A 621 -1.42 -24.84 0.84
N GLY A 622 -0.64 -24.73 1.92
CA GLY A 622 0.33 -23.68 2.18
C GLY A 622 -0.20 -22.51 3.01
N VAL A 623 0.71 -21.57 3.30
CA VAL A 623 0.35 -20.24 3.79
C VAL A 623 -0.01 -19.36 2.60
N LYS A 624 -1.08 -18.59 2.74
CA LYS A 624 -1.60 -17.70 1.72
C LYS A 624 -1.72 -16.27 2.21
N GLN A 625 -1.84 -15.38 1.23
CA GLN A 625 -2.01 -13.95 1.40
C GLN A 625 -3.35 -13.59 0.80
N ALA A 626 -4.22 -12.92 1.56
CA ALA A 626 -5.46 -12.39 1.02
C ALA A 626 -6.01 -11.22 1.85
N PRO A 627 -6.86 -10.38 1.24
CA PRO A 627 -7.34 -9.15 1.85
C PRO A 627 -8.62 -9.41 2.68
N PHE A 628 -8.46 -10.00 3.87
CA PHE A 628 -9.58 -10.30 4.77
C PHE A 628 -9.97 -9.12 5.68
N TYR A 629 -11.24 -8.72 5.65
CA TYR A 629 -11.80 -7.71 6.55
C TYR A 629 -11.67 -8.12 8.04
N VAL A 630 -11.80 -9.41 8.37
CA VAL A 630 -11.62 -9.92 9.75
C VAL A 630 -10.19 -9.86 10.28
N LEU A 631 -9.21 -9.54 9.43
CA LEU A 631 -7.82 -9.26 9.85
C LEU A 631 -7.51 -7.75 9.76
N LEU A 632 -8.41 -6.93 9.21
CA LEU A 632 -8.19 -5.51 8.93
C LEU A 632 -8.16 -4.68 10.22
N GLY A 633 -7.12 -3.87 10.36
CA GLY A 633 -6.88 -3.03 11.53
C GLY A 633 -6.49 -3.81 12.80
N ALA A 634 -6.23 -5.11 12.72
CA ALA A 634 -5.68 -5.88 13.83
C ALA A 634 -4.31 -5.31 14.27
N GLN A 635 -4.13 -5.08 15.57
CA GLN A 635 -2.93 -4.44 16.10
C GLN A 635 -1.83 -5.40 16.53
N MET A 636 -2.06 -6.69 16.39
CA MET A 636 -1.17 -7.80 16.74
C MET A 636 -0.99 -8.74 15.54
N PRO A 637 -0.06 -9.71 15.57
CA PRO A 637 0.00 -10.79 14.59
C PRO A 637 -1.36 -11.51 14.52
N ALA A 638 -1.90 -11.60 13.31
CA ALA A 638 -3.29 -11.98 13.04
C ALA A 638 -3.36 -12.93 11.85
N ILE A 639 -4.01 -14.09 12.05
CA ILE A 639 -4.16 -15.14 11.04
C ILE A 639 -5.61 -15.64 10.95
N LEU A 640 -5.98 -16.17 9.79
CA LEU A 640 -7.21 -16.94 9.55
C LEU A 640 -6.82 -18.36 9.18
N VAL A 641 -7.35 -19.36 9.89
CA VAL A 641 -7.05 -20.78 9.72
C VAL A 641 -8.23 -21.47 9.05
N GLU A 642 -8.05 -21.92 7.81
CA GLU A 642 -8.99 -22.79 7.11
C GLU A 642 -8.69 -24.24 7.46
N THR A 643 -9.45 -24.75 8.42
CA THR A 643 -9.14 -26.02 9.11
C THR A 643 -9.32 -27.26 8.24
N ALA A 644 -10.31 -27.27 7.34
CA ALA A 644 -10.53 -28.26 6.27
C ALA A 644 -11.61 -27.74 5.30
N PHE A 645 -11.89 -28.47 4.20
CA PHE A 645 -12.97 -28.11 3.26
C PHE A 645 -14.34 -28.69 3.70
N ILE A 646 -15.23 -27.90 4.29
CA ILE A 646 -16.55 -28.36 4.75
C ILE A 646 -17.47 -28.84 3.61
N SER A 647 -17.23 -28.36 2.38
CA SER A 647 -17.94 -28.81 1.18
C SER A 647 -17.52 -30.21 0.68
N ASN A 648 -16.48 -30.82 1.26
CA ASN A 648 -16.03 -32.17 0.93
C ASN A 648 -16.59 -33.20 1.91
N SER A 649 -17.15 -34.30 1.40
CA SER A 649 -17.81 -35.33 2.22
C SER A 649 -16.95 -35.86 3.38
N ARG A 650 -15.69 -36.18 3.09
CA ARG A 650 -14.75 -36.76 4.07
C ARG A 650 -14.30 -35.75 5.10
N GLU A 651 -13.94 -34.55 4.64
CA GLU A 651 -13.51 -33.45 5.49
C GLU A 651 -14.68 -32.93 6.35
N CYS A 652 -15.92 -32.89 5.83
CA CYS A 652 -17.13 -32.61 6.60
C CYS A 652 -17.35 -33.65 7.71
N GLY A 653 -17.26 -34.96 7.38
CA GLY A 653 -17.37 -36.02 8.39
C GLY A 653 -16.27 -35.97 9.46
N ARG A 654 -15.07 -35.51 9.09
CA ARG A 654 -13.98 -35.19 10.03
C ARG A 654 -14.32 -33.97 10.88
N LEU A 655 -14.73 -32.86 10.29
CA LEU A 655 -15.05 -31.62 11.00
C LEU A 655 -16.16 -31.79 12.05
N VAL A 656 -17.14 -32.68 11.81
CA VAL A 656 -18.18 -33.02 12.80
C VAL A 656 -17.63 -33.91 13.94
N SER A 657 -16.52 -34.62 13.73
CA SER A 657 -15.93 -35.51 14.74
C SER A 657 -15.12 -34.75 15.79
N GLU A 658 -15.54 -34.83 17.05
CA GLU A 658 -14.79 -34.27 18.19
C GLU A 658 -13.33 -34.74 18.23
N LYS A 659 -13.05 -36.02 17.94
CA LYS A 659 -11.68 -36.57 17.90
C LYS A 659 -10.80 -35.86 16.87
N TYR A 660 -11.36 -35.48 15.72
CA TYR A 660 -10.64 -34.71 14.70
C TYR A 660 -10.49 -33.24 15.10
N GLN A 661 -11.54 -32.61 15.64
CA GLN A 661 -11.46 -31.24 16.15
C GLN A 661 -10.41 -31.09 17.26
N GLU A 662 -10.32 -32.04 18.20
CA GLU A 662 -9.26 -32.08 19.21
C GLU A 662 -7.87 -32.16 18.57
N ALA A 663 -7.70 -32.98 17.53
CA ALA A 663 -6.43 -33.13 16.82
C ALA A 663 -6.05 -31.89 15.96
N VAL A 664 -7.04 -31.19 15.39
CA VAL A 664 -6.86 -29.87 14.77
C VAL A 664 -6.35 -28.88 15.82
N CYS A 665 -7.00 -28.83 16.99
CA CYS A 665 -6.61 -27.93 18.07
C CYS A 665 -5.20 -28.24 18.59
N ASP A 666 -4.83 -29.52 18.77
CA ASP A 666 -3.46 -29.92 19.14
C ASP A 666 -2.43 -29.42 18.12
N GLY A 667 -2.72 -29.58 16.83
CA GLY A 667 -1.86 -29.10 15.74
C GLY A 667 -1.64 -27.58 15.76
N ILE A 668 -2.72 -26.81 15.98
CA ILE A 668 -2.63 -25.36 16.15
C ILE A 668 -1.81 -25.00 17.39
N ILE A 669 -2.00 -25.71 18.51
CA ILE A 669 -1.24 -25.50 19.76
C ILE A 669 0.26 -25.73 19.55
N GLN A 670 0.67 -26.75 18.79
CA GLN A 670 2.09 -26.94 18.46
C GLN A 670 2.65 -25.75 17.65
N GLY A 671 1.90 -25.24 16.67
CA GLY A 671 2.27 -24.05 15.90
C GLY A 671 2.42 -22.78 16.75
N ILE A 672 1.47 -22.52 17.65
CA ILE A 672 1.55 -21.39 18.60
C ILE A 672 2.73 -21.58 19.55
N ARG A 673 2.92 -22.78 20.10
CA ARG A 673 4.05 -23.11 20.98
C ARG A 673 5.39 -22.91 20.28
N GLN A 674 5.50 -23.29 19.01
CA GLN A 674 6.68 -22.99 18.21
C GLN A 674 6.87 -21.47 18.11
N TYR A 675 5.85 -20.72 17.69
CA TYR A 675 5.92 -19.27 17.55
C TYR A 675 6.35 -18.53 18.83
N ILE A 676 5.84 -18.95 19.99
CA ILE A 676 6.23 -18.38 21.28
C ILE A 676 7.71 -18.67 21.58
N ARG A 677 8.17 -19.93 21.42
CA ARG A 677 9.59 -20.29 21.59
C ARG A 677 10.49 -19.51 20.63
N ASP A 678 10.10 -19.43 19.37
CA ASP A 678 10.79 -18.72 18.29
C ASP A 678 10.82 -17.19 18.47
N THR A 679 10.05 -16.65 19.40
CA THR A 679 10.02 -15.22 19.74
C THR A 679 10.74 -14.92 21.05
N THR A 680 10.74 -15.87 21.99
CA THR A 680 11.42 -15.78 23.30
C THR A 680 12.89 -16.22 23.26
N ALA A 681 13.25 -17.23 22.46
CA ALA A 681 14.63 -17.74 22.37
C ALA A 681 15.61 -16.76 21.69
N PHE A 682 15.12 -15.69 21.05
CA PHE A 682 15.93 -14.58 20.56
C PHE A 682 16.09 -13.44 21.57
N ALA A 683 15.48 -13.56 22.76
CA ALA A 683 15.53 -12.58 23.84
C ALA A 683 16.54 -12.92 24.94
N GLU A 684 16.93 -14.20 25.07
CA GLU A 684 17.98 -14.61 26.01
C GLU A 684 19.37 -14.57 25.36
N PRO A 685 20.38 -13.91 25.99
CA PRO A 685 21.76 -14.08 25.57
C PRO A 685 22.22 -15.52 25.84
N PRO A 686 23.09 -16.11 24.99
CA PRO A 686 23.51 -17.50 25.15
C PRO A 686 24.20 -17.71 26.52
N PRO A 687 23.98 -18.87 27.18
CA PRO A 687 24.54 -19.14 28.50
C PRO A 687 26.07 -19.05 28.45
N ASN A 688 26.61 -18.22 29.33
CA ASN A 688 28.03 -17.89 29.36
C ASN A 688 28.85 -19.17 29.63
N LYS A 689 29.58 -19.66 28.62
CA LYS A 689 30.40 -20.87 28.76
C LYS A 689 31.49 -20.58 29.79
N LYS A 690 31.38 -21.19 30.98
CA LYS A 690 32.42 -21.11 32.01
C LYS A 690 33.78 -21.46 31.37
N PRO A 691 34.84 -20.66 31.61
CA PRO A 691 36.16 -20.98 31.08
C PRO A 691 36.59 -22.35 31.60
N LYS A 692 37.09 -23.20 30.69
CA LYS A 692 37.72 -24.46 31.09
C LYS A 692 38.96 -24.13 31.91
N THR A 693 38.97 -24.51 33.17
CA THR A 693 40.19 -24.56 33.98
C THR A 693 41.12 -25.62 33.40
N THR A 694 42.09 -25.21 32.60
CA THR A 694 43.25 -26.03 32.28
C THR A 694 44.09 -26.18 33.54
N LYS A 695 44.22 -27.42 34.04
CA LYS A 695 45.30 -27.74 34.98
C LYS A 695 46.63 -27.64 34.25
N GLY A 696 47.57 -26.92 34.85
CA GLY A 696 48.99 -26.87 34.56
C GLY A 696 49.67 -26.53 35.88
#